data_AF-A0A9D2D9H8-F1
#
_entry.id   AF-A0A9D2D9H8-F1
#
_cell.length_a   1.000
_cell.length_b   1.000
_cell.length_c   1.000
_cell.angle_alpha   90.00
_cell.angle_beta   90.00
_cell.angle_gamma   90.00
#
_symmetry.space_group_name_H-M   'P 1'
#
loop_
_entity.id
_entity.type
_entity.pdbx_description
1 polymer ?
#
loop_
_entity_poly.entity_id
_entity_poly.type
_entity_poly.pdbx_seq_one_letter_code
_entity_poly.pdbx_strand_id
1 'polypeptide(L)'
;MAEDYLDLTGSEITVISGTEADVQAGDFFFEKTTDTSLGLMDEGYLMEVGDSITVTSETQTGAYWATRTILQALKQSGYTTIPQGTARDYPLYEVRGFILDVGRKTFTMDYLEQIVKEMSWYKMNDFQVHLNDNLISLENKEDPMTAYSAFRLENDTVAEGGYLTDENGEILTVDGEELQYEQDLTSTDLWYTKDEFKDFIQESRELGVNIVPEIDTPAHSLALTKVLPELRYGTTGRNTDHLDLVDSYEQCLTFVQTIFSEYMTEDDPVFDNDTIIHIGADEYNASSTAYREYVNDMLDFVEETGRQARVWGSFTQCAEGEDIDAEGVQINLWNFGYANMDEMYEEGFDLINCNDGNYYIVPNAGYYYDYLSDSTMYELDINTISGVTIPAGDDQMIGGAFAVWNDMTDYLDNGVSEYDVYDRISNMSLFAAKLWGKGDLDLAGAQERADELGDAPRTNFGYEVDSETEEYMNLPMDELEDTSANDYAVSEDENASIVEVDGKNALQLNGGTSYITTDLETAGLGNDLRVKVKRTSDSTNEQILFESSYGSIKAVQTETGQVGFSREGYDYSFNYTLPLNEWVELEFKNELNTIQLYVNGELVDTIGDDEEVEGRPLLATMMFPMSVIGSETNAFIGYVDDVRLGMNDDFASTMELDYALWNASAVLDDSNTDILTPLIEQGKELLTQYDPEAAAIETLAAQLNEAVALYNDETADYSRVQAYIDLFNSSDTSVFTDESVAAVTQVLDSIRYDLPSALQDVVDGYEQSLVEALDGLETKTLTDLYYVDQSTMTATASSYQQDGSDPSNVLDGDTSTMWHTDWTITDMPHWIDLEMEELTTVSGIVYTPRQTGTNGNVTSYRILVSDDGVDYTEAASGTLSSDSSAKEITFGPVTTKHVRLVYDEAVNNNGSAAEIQVVLADIEADIEGLTAAVSDARQILESLNEEDYTAESWNAFTELIAEAEALLSEEEPDANEVAGMIYDLQKQVTQLRLNEDAEEPEEPEEPEETVDKDALGELLDQYSGYHSSDYTPETWEPFMKAYENASAVWTDASATQEEVDAALAALEQAGNALEKASQPSDEDGETTEKPSQEEPSGNDSESDVSSSEDSSTSEESGKDTAVQTGVTEPGAALPAVMLFSSAAAGISVIIWKRRSRRRR
;
A
#
# COMPACT_ATOMS: atom_id res chain seq x y z
N MET A 1 0.10 -28.92 31.76
CA MET A 1 1.11 -28.72 32.83
C MET A 1 2.46 -29.33 32.49
N ALA A 2 2.53 -30.61 32.10
CA ALA A 2 3.82 -31.26 31.86
C ALA A 2 4.52 -30.68 30.63
N GLU A 3 3.80 -30.45 29.53
CA GLU A 3 4.32 -29.67 28.40
C GLU A 3 4.69 -28.23 28.82
N ASP A 4 3.79 -27.49 29.48
CA ASP A 4 4.06 -26.11 29.94
C ASP A 4 5.32 -25.98 30.82
N TYR A 5 5.66 -27.03 31.59
CA TYR A 5 6.86 -27.07 32.40
C TYR A 5 8.10 -27.42 31.56
N LEU A 6 7.98 -28.29 30.55
CA LEU A 6 9.05 -28.58 29.60
C LEU A 6 9.40 -27.32 28.80
N ASP A 7 8.41 -26.66 28.23
CA ASP A 7 8.45 -25.37 27.54
C ASP A 7 9.21 -24.31 28.37
N LEU A 8 8.64 -23.92 29.52
CA LEU A 8 9.23 -22.89 30.39
C LEU A 8 10.60 -23.21 31.01
N THR A 9 11.11 -24.45 30.94
CA THR A 9 12.31 -24.85 31.70
C THR A 9 13.31 -25.75 30.97
N GLY A 10 13.05 -26.14 29.73
CA GLY A 10 13.81 -27.14 28.98
C GLY A 10 13.91 -28.52 29.66
N SER A 11 13.02 -28.83 30.62
CA SER A 11 13.15 -29.98 31.52
C SER A 11 11.88 -30.82 31.63
N GLU A 12 11.94 -32.11 31.28
CA GLU A 12 10.81 -33.05 31.41
C GLU A 12 10.42 -33.33 32.88
N ILE A 13 9.11 -33.43 33.15
CA ILE A 13 8.56 -34.04 34.38
C ILE A 13 7.67 -35.24 34.06
N THR A 14 7.84 -36.34 34.81
CA THR A 14 7.10 -37.59 34.56
C THR A 14 5.76 -37.62 35.31
N VAL A 15 4.64 -37.63 34.57
CA VAL A 15 3.30 -37.83 35.14
C VAL A 15 3.16 -39.28 35.65
N ILE A 16 2.77 -39.44 36.92
CA ILE A 16 2.54 -40.77 37.54
C ILE A 16 1.26 -40.78 38.39
N SER A 17 0.52 -41.90 38.37
CA SER A 17 -0.60 -42.11 39.29
C SER A 17 -0.13 -42.77 40.58
N GLY A 18 -0.40 -42.14 41.73
CA GLY A 18 0.02 -42.60 43.05
C GLY A 18 -0.96 -42.23 44.17
N THR A 19 -0.50 -42.29 45.41
CA THR A 19 -1.22 -41.82 46.61
C THR A 19 -0.32 -40.91 47.45
N GLU A 20 -0.88 -40.20 48.44
CA GLU A 20 -0.14 -39.43 49.46
C GLU A 20 1.07 -40.19 50.05
N ALA A 21 0.97 -41.53 50.17
CA ALA A 21 2.02 -42.38 50.72
C ALA A 21 3.19 -42.68 49.75
N ASP A 22 3.05 -42.33 48.47
CA ASP A 22 4.05 -42.51 47.42
C ASP A 22 4.82 -41.22 47.10
N VAL A 23 4.31 -40.06 47.58
CA VAL A 23 4.87 -38.71 47.37
C VAL A 23 6.26 -38.55 47.99
N GLN A 24 7.16 -37.92 47.25
CA GLN A 24 8.54 -37.63 47.61
C GLN A 24 8.83 -36.12 47.58
N ALA A 25 9.97 -35.72 48.14
CA ALA A 25 10.39 -34.32 48.15
C ALA A 25 10.76 -33.86 46.73
N GLY A 26 10.11 -32.79 46.26
CA GLY A 26 10.16 -32.30 44.89
C GLY A 26 8.93 -32.63 44.03
N ASP A 27 8.06 -33.55 44.46
CA ASP A 27 6.90 -33.96 43.66
C ASP A 27 5.76 -32.91 43.69
N PHE A 28 5.05 -32.77 42.57
CA PHE A 28 3.71 -32.15 42.51
C PHE A 28 2.66 -33.27 42.62
N PHE A 29 1.76 -33.18 43.60
CA PHE A 29 0.71 -34.18 43.86
C PHE A 29 -0.67 -33.53 43.82
N PHE A 30 -1.56 -34.05 42.96
CA PHE A 30 -2.92 -33.56 42.78
C PHE A 30 -3.93 -34.61 43.27
N GLU A 31 -4.89 -34.20 44.09
CA GLU A 31 -5.97 -35.06 44.61
C GLU A 31 -7.36 -34.42 44.49
N LYS A 32 -8.32 -35.18 43.95
CA LYS A 32 -9.73 -34.80 43.93
C LYS A 32 -10.37 -35.10 45.30
N THR A 33 -10.89 -34.08 45.96
CA THR A 33 -11.65 -34.20 47.21
C THR A 33 -13.15 -34.36 46.97
N THR A 34 -13.87 -34.73 48.03
CA THR A 34 -15.33 -34.62 48.12
C THR A 34 -15.76 -33.95 49.43
N ASP A 35 -14.84 -33.22 50.09
CA ASP A 35 -15.14 -32.47 51.31
C ASP A 35 -15.54 -31.03 50.98
N THR A 36 -16.80 -30.87 50.61
CA THR A 36 -17.41 -29.57 50.28
C THR A 36 -17.38 -28.56 51.45
N SER A 37 -16.95 -28.97 52.66
CA SER A 37 -16.71 -28.04 53.77
C SER A 37 -15.41 -27.24 53.65
N LEU A 38 -14.54 -27.60 52.69
CA LEU A 38 -13.45 -26.74 52.21
C LEU A 38 -13.97 -25.57 51.37
N GLY A 39 -15.15 -25.71 50.75
CA GLY A 39 -15.77 -24.70 49.90
C GLY A 39 -14.85 -24.29 48.76
N LEU A 40 -14.45 -25.25 47.93
CA LEU A 40 -13.64 -24.98 46.74
C LEU A 40 -14.54 -24.82 45.51
N MET A 41 -15.69 -25.51 45.48
CA MET A 41 -16.65 -25.42 44.38
C MET A 41 -15.95 -25.75 43.05
N ASP A 42 -16.42 -25.19 41.93
CA ASP A 42 -16.10 -25.72 40.62
C ASP A 42 -14.77 -25.22 40.04
N GLU A 43 -14.18 -24.16 40.61
CA GLU A 43 -12.90 -23.60 40.18
C GLU A 43 -11.86 -23.41 41.31
N GLY A 44 -12.24 -23.62 42.57
CA GLY A 44 -11.32 -23.40 43.69
C GLY A 44 -10.33 -24.54 43.95
N TYR A 45 -9.21 -24.19 44.60
CA TYR A 45 -8.21 -25.15 45.05
C TYR A 45 -7.60 -24.78 46.40
N LEU A 46 -7.05 -25.81 47.06
CA LEU A 46 -6.20 -25.70 48.24
C LEU A 46 -4.82 -26.26 47.88
N MET A 47 -3.78 -25.44 47.96
CA MET A 47 -2.40 -25.83 47.69
C MET A 47 -1.55 -25.70 48.95
N GLU A 48 -0.91 -26.80 49.38
CA GLU A 48 0.07 -26.83 50.46
C GLU A 48 1.49 -27.05 49.90
N VAL A 49 2.39 -26.09 50.12
CA VAL A 49 3.78 -26.10 49.65
C VAL A 49 4.72 -26.40 50.81
N GLY A 50 5.31 -27.60 50.81
CA GLY A 50 6.20 -28.13 51.85
C GLY A 50 7.53 -28.62 51.29
N ASP A 51 7.89 -29.88 51.60
CA ASP A 51 9.00 -30.58 50.91
C ASP A 51 8.56 -31.08 49.51
N SER A 52 7.24 -31.18 49.28
CA SER A 52 6.51 -31.44 48.04
C SER A 52 5.37 -30.42 47.92
N ILE A 53 4.64 -30.40 46.80
CA ILE A 53 3.41 -29.60 46.66
C ILE A 53 2.20 -30.53 46.58
N THR A 54 1.20 -30.29 47.42
CA THR A 54 -0.09 -30.98 47.39
C THR A 54 -1.17 -29.99 46.96
N VAL A 55 -1.94 -30.35 45.92
CA VAL A 55 -3.10 -29.62 45.43
C VAL A 55 -4.35 -30.47 45.67
N THR A 56 -5.33 -29.91 46.35
CA THR A 56 -6.64 -30.52 46.60
C THR A 56 -7.73 -29.66 45.96
N SER A 57 -8.57 -30.25 45.09
CA SER A 57 -9.68 -29.57 44.38
C SER A 57 -10.93 -30.43 44.33
N GLU A 58 -12.11 -29.82 44.12
CA GLU A 58 -13.37 -30.55 43.91
C GLU A 58 -13.56 -30.95 42.42
N THR A 59 -12.92 -30.25 41.48
CA THR A 59 -13.01 -30.40 40.01
C THR A 59 -11.66 -30.57 39.31
N GLN A 60 -11.68 -30.79 38.00
CA GLN A 60 -10.49 -30.72 37.13
C GLN A 60 -10.03 -29.27 36.96
N THR A 61 -10.95 -28.34 36.69
CA THR A 61 -10.70 -26.91 36.51
C THR A 61 -9.95 -26.30 37.70
N GLY A 62 -10.39 -26.55 38.93
CA GLY A 62 -9.66 -26.08 40.12
C GLY A 62 -8.26 -26.68 40.28
N ALA A 63 -8.06 -27.95 39.91
CA ALA A 63 -6.71 -28.54 39.86
C ALA A 63 -5.85 -27.87 38.76
N TYR A 64 -6.45 -27.55 37.62
CA TYR A 64 -5.79 -26.90 36.50
C TYR A 64 -5.36 -25.46 36.84
N TRP A 65 -6.22 -24.66 37.48
CA TRP A 65 -5.86 -23.31 37.94
C TRP A 65 -4.71 -23.29 38.95
N ALA A 66 -4.59 -24.34 39.78
CA ALA A 66 -3.40 -24.53 40.62
C ALA A 66 -2.11 -24.73 39.78
N THR A 67 -2.19 -25.35 38.59
CA THR A 67 -1.03 -25.49 37.69
C THR A 67 -0.54 -24.14 37.19
N ARG A 68 -1.44 -23.23 36.80
CA ARG A 68 -1.09 -21.86 36.38
C ARG A 68 -0.32 -21.14 37.49
N THR A 69 -0.86 -21.17 38.71
CA THR A 69 -0.21 -20.57 39.90
C THR A 69 1.15 -21.20 40.24
N ILE A 70 1.31 -22.53 40.09
CA ILE A 70 2.61 -23.21 40.29
C ILE A 70 3.64 -22.75 39.25
N LEU A 71 3.25 -22.68 37.96
CA LEU A 71 4.13 -22.28 36.86
C LEU A 71 4.49 -20.79 36.94
N GLN A 72 3.52 -19.91 37.22
CA GLN A 72 3.74 -18.47 37.44
C GLN A 72 4.68 -18.22 38.63
N ALA A 73 4.56 -18.99 39.73
CA ALA A 73 5.47 -18.92 40.87
C ALA A 73 6.88 -19.46 40.56
N LEU A 74 7.01 -20.35 39.57
CA LEU A 74 8.31 -20.80 39.05
C LEU A 74 8.95 -19.73 38.15
N LYS A 75 8.22 -19.14 37.19
CA LYS A 75 8.70 -18.07 36.28
C LYS A 75 9.32 -16.91 37.08
N GLN A 76 8.60 -16.38 38.07
CA GLN A 76 9.07 -15.37 39.05
C GLN A 76 10.30 -15.78 39.90
N SER A 77 10.70 -17.06 39.91
CA SER A 77 11.85 -17.57 40.68
C SER A 77 13.07 -17.94 39.80
N GLY A 78 13.02 -17.62 38.50
CA GLY A 78 13.96 -18.19 37.51
C GLY A 78 13.87 -19.71 37.46
N TYR A 79 12.66 -20.25 37.61
CA TYR A 79 12.31 -21.67 37.61
C TYR A 79 12.96 -22.53 38.71
N THR A 80 13.49 -21.91 39.78
CA THR A 80 14.28 -22.62 40.81
C THR A 80 13.55 -22.97 42.12
N THR A 81 12.62 -22.14 42.61
CA THR A 81 12.03 -22.33 43.96
C THR A 81 10.65 -21.71 44.14
N ILE A 82 9.70 -22.46 44.70
CA ILE A 82 8.39 -21.96 45.15
C ILE A 82 8.43 -21.70 46.68
N PRO A 83 7.87 -20.58 47.20
CA PRO A 83 7.80 -20.31 48.64
C PRO A 83 6.92 -21.30 49.42
N GLN A 84 7.42 -21.84 50.53
CA GLN A 84 6.64 -22.72 51.42
C GLN A 84 5.49 -21.98 52.11
N GLY A 85 4.30 -22.59 52.13
CA GLY A 85 3.08 -21.98 52.67
C GLY A 85 1.81 -22.77 52.32
N THR A 86 0.67 -22.11 52.43
CA THR A 86 -0.64 -22.63 52.02
C THR A 86 -1.37 -21.54 51.25
N ALA A 87 -1.85 -21.83 50.05
CA ALA A 87 -2.81 -21.02 49.31
C ALA A 87 -4.18 -21.72 49.32
N ARG A 88 -5.26 -20.97 49.51
CA ARG A 88 -6.62 -21.37 49.15
C ARG A 88 -7.17 -20.25 48.30
N ASP A 89 -7.57 -20.60 47.10
CA ASP A 89 -7.74 -19.66 46.00
C ASP A 89 -8.91 -20.10 45.12
N TYR A 90 -9.66 -19.13 44.62
CA TYR A 90 -10.92 -19.27 43.89
C TYR A 90 -11.31 -17.88 43.33
N PRO A 91 -12.04 -17.79 42.21
CA PRO A 91 -12.37 -16.52 41.59
C PRO A 91 -13.39 -15.70 42.39
N LEU A 92 -13.51 -14.41 42.03
CA LEU A 92 -14.57 -13.52 42.51
C LEU A 92 -15.83 -13.59 41.63
N TYR A 93 -15.66 -13.82 40.33
CA TYR A 93 -16.73 -13.94 39.32
C TYR A 93 -16.61 -15.25 38.53
N GLU A 94 -17.75 -15.81 38.13
CA GLU A 94 -17.84 -17.04 37.36
C GLU A 94 -17.46 -16.82 35.89
N VAL A 95 -18.06 -15.85 35.21
CA VAL A 95 -17.70 -15.47 33.83
C VAL A 95 -16.59 -14.44 33.83
N ARG A 96 -15.48 -14.75 33.16
CA ARG A 96 -14.29 -13.90 33.10
C ARG A 96 -13.84 -13.79 31.64
N GLY A 97 -14.54 -12.92 30.91
CA GLY A 97 -14.71 -13.08 29.48
C GLY A 97 -13.84 -12.22 28.57
N PHE A 98 -13.60 -12.72 27.37
CA PHE A 98 -13.11 -12.00 26.20
C PHE A 98 -14.06 -12.27 25.03
N ILE A 99 -14.28 -11.28 24.17
CA ILE A 99 -15.16 -11.36 23.00
C ILE A 99 -14.36 -10.91 21.78
N LEU A 100 -14.34 -11.73 20.72
CA LEU A 100 -13.65 -11.40 19.48
C LEU A 100 -14.58 -11.53 18.28
N ASP A 101 -14.71 -10.42 17.55
CA ASP A 101 -15.31 -10.37 16.21
C ASP A 101 -14.37 -11.03 15.19
N VAL A 102 -14.60 -12.32 14.96
CA VAL A 102 -14.00 -13.04 13.82
C VAL A 102 -14.91 -12.99 12.60
N GLY A 103 -16.04 -12.28 12.65
CA GLY A 103 -16.94 -12.08 11.52
C GLY A 103 -16.33 -11.10 10.54
N ARG A 104 -16.13 -9.84 10.96
CA ARG A 104 -15.67 -8.75 10.07
C ARG A 104 -14.21 -8.84 9.66
N LYS A 105 -13.38 -9.53 10.44
CA LYS A 105 -11.95 -9.77 10.17
C LYS A 105 -11.61 -11.26 10.25
N THR A 106 -10.69 -11.70 9.40
CA THR A 106 -10.10 -13.04 9.38
C THR A 106 -9.16 -13.28 10.57
N PHE A 107 -9.22 -14.47 11.17
CA PHE A 107 -8.29 -14.96 12.19
C PHE A 107 -8.04 -16.46 11.98
N THR A 108 -6.82 -16.92 12.22
CA THR A 108 -6.40 -18.32 12.12
C THR A 108 -6.85 -19.12 13.36
N MET A 109 -7.03 -20.43 13.20
CA MET A 109 -7.35 -21.29 14.34
C MET A 109 -6.21 -21.32 15.37
N ASP A 110 -4.94 -21.26 14.94
CA ASP A 110 -3.82 -21.17 15.87
C ASP A 110 -3.88 -19.89 16.71
N TYR A 111 -4.16 -18.72 16.11
CA TYR A 111 -4.37 -17.49 16.88
C TYR A 111 -5.47 -17.65 17.93
N LEU A 112 -6.61 -18.26 17.59
CA LEU A 112 -7.68 -18.54 18.57
C LEU A 112 -7.22 -19.49 19.68
N GLU A 113 -6.46 -20.53 19.37
CA GLU A 113 -5.85 -21.40 20.39
C GLU A 113 -4.83 -20.64 21.26
N GLN A 114 -4.03 -19.73 20.68
CA GLN A 114 -3.08 -18.92 21.41
C GLN A 114 -3.79 -17.97 22.39
N ILE A 115 -4.88 -17.32 21.96
CA ILE A 115 -5.77 -16.54 22.84
C ILE A 115 -6.30 -17.39 23.99
N VAL A 116 -6.73 -18.63 23.74
CA VAL A 116 -7.17 -19.56 24.78
C VAL A 116 -6.04 -19.91 25.76
N LYS A 117 -4.83 -20.18 25.27
CA LYS A 117 -3.63 -20.45 26.09
C LYS A 117 -3.30 -19.24 26.99
N GLU A 118 -3.46 -18.02 26.49
CA GLU A 118 -3.23 -16.75 27.20
C GLU A 118 -4.32 -16.40 28.23
N MET A 119 -5.59 -16.52 27.86
CA MET A 119 -6.72 -16.42 28.81
C MET A 119 -6.57 -17.44 29.94
N SER A 120 -6.23 -18.68 29.60
CA SER A 120 -5.99 -19.77 30.54
C SER A 120 -4.80 -19.48 31.47
N TRP A 121 -3.73 -18.84 30.99
CA TRP A 121 -2.58 -18.43 31.80
C TRP A 121 -3.00 -17.47 32.94
N TYR A 122 -3.84 -16.48 32.62
CA TYR A 122 -4.37 -15.54 33.62
C TYR A 122 -5.66 -16.00 34.33
N LYS A 123 -6.19 -17.19 33.99
CA LYS A 123 -7.42 -17.80 34.55
C LYS A 123 -8.72 -17.11 34.15
N MET A 124 -8.72 -16.42 33.01
CA MET A 124 -9.95 -16.15 32.26
C MET A 124 -10.49 -17.46 31.66
N ASN A 125 -11.80 -17.55 31.45
CA ASN A 125 -12.48 -18.84 31.27
C ASN A 125 -13.67 -18.82 30.31
N ASP A 126 -13.89 -17.73 29.59
CA ASP A 126 -15.08 -17.54 28.76
C ASP A 126 -14.69 -16.76 27.50
N PHE A 127 -14.56 -17.44 26.37
CA PHE A 127 -14.17 -16.84 25.09
C PHE A 127 -15.35 -16.87 24.13
N GLN A 128 -15.97 -15.71 23.94
CA GLN A 128 -17.08 -15.54 23.00
C GLN A 128 -16.53 -15.24 21.61
N VAL A 129 -16.88 -16.08 20.65
CA VAL A 129 -16.38 -16.01 19.27
C VAL A 129 -17.56 -15.67 18.37
N HIS A 130 -17.55 -14.45 17.84
CA HIS A 130 -18.62 -13.89 17.02
C HIS A 130 -18.38 -14.23 15.54
N LEU A 131 -19.16 -15.20 15.02
CA LEU A 131 -18.81 -15.98 13.82
C LEU A 131 -19.44 -15.46 12.51
N ASN A 132 -20.40 -14.54 12.56
CA ASN A 132 -20.96 -13.91 11.36
C ASN A 132 -21.28 -12.45 11.57
N ASP A 133 -20.91 -11.62 10.60
CA ASP A 133 -21.32 -10.22 10.52
C ASP A 133 -21.03 -9.67 9.11
N ASN A 134 -20.95 -8.36 9.00
CA ASN A 134 -20.90 -7.54 7.81
C ASN A 134 -20.37 -6.13 8.13
N LEU A 135 -20.03 -5.38 7.09
CA LEU A 135 -19.75 -3.94 7.16
C LEU A 135 -20.78 -3.17 8.02
N ILE A 136 -20.34 -2.67 9.19
CA ILE A 136 -20.44 -1.25 9.58
C ILE A 136 -21.59 -0.42 8.96
N SER A 137 -21.22 0.48 8.05
CA SER A 137 -22.12 1.44 7.41
C SER A 137 -22.64 0.97 6.04
N LEU A 138 -23.57 0.02 6.04
CA LEU A 138 -24.25 -0.43 4.81
C LEU A 138 -24.96 0.70 4.06
N GLU A 139 -25.39 1.77 4.75
CA GLU A 139 -25.99 2.96 4.15
C GLU A 139 -25.05 3.77 3.22
N ASN A 140 -23.74 3.52 3.26
CA ASN A 140 -22.76 4.18 2.39
C ASN A 140 -22.54 3.43 1.05
N LYS A 141 -23.05 2.20 0.90
CA LYS A 141 -22.96 1.41 -0.34
C LYS A 141 -24.15 1.69 -1.26
N GLU A 142 -23.91 1.86 -2.57
CA GLU A 142 -24.99 2.02 -3.57
C GLU A 142 -25.92 0.79 -3.60
N ASP A 143 -25.33 -0.42 -3.57
CA ASP A 143 -26.03 -1.67 -3.28
C ASP A 143 -25.40 -2.34 -2.05
N PRO A 144 -26.07 -2.33 -0.88
CA PRO A 144 -25.59 -3.01 0.32
C PRO A 144 -25.33 -4.52 0.15
N MET A 145 -25.90 -5.18 -0.86
CA MET A 145 -25.59 -6.59 -1.16
C MET A 145 -24.16 -6.79 -1.69
N THR A 146 -23.47 -5.74 -2.10
CA THR A 146 -22.06 -5.79 -2.51
C THR A 146 -21.08 -5.66 -1.33
N ALA A 147 -21.56 -5.32 -0.14
CA ALA A 147 -20.72 -5.09 1.03
C ALA A 147 -20.07 -6.38 1.55
N TYR A 148 -18.96 -6.27 2.28
CA TYR A 148 -18.35 -7.39 2.98
C TYR A 148 -19.30 -8.03 4.00
N SER A 149 -19.28 -9.36 4.08
CA SER A 149 -20.00 -10.17 5.06
C SER A 149 -19.40 -11.57 5.13
N ALA A 150 -19.31 -12.13 6.33
CA ALA A 150 -18.74 -13.46 6.54
C ALA A 150 -19.69 -14.36 7.35
N PHE A 151 -19.49 -15.67 7.22
CA PHE A 151 -19.98 -16.69 8.15
C PHE A 151 -18.88 -17.75 8.27
N ARG A 152 -18.24 -17.81 9.44
CA ARG A 152 -16.93 -18.47 9.63
C ARG A 152 -16.98 -19.98 9.90
N LEU A 153 -18.15 -20.61 10.00
CA LEU A 153 -18.24 -22.06 10.14
C LEU A 153 -18.61 -22.72 8.81
N GLU A 154 -18.00 -23.86 8.54
CA GLU A 154 -18.40 -24.80 7.49
C GLU A 154 -19.89 -25.16 7.59
N ASN A 155 -20.66 -24.82 6.55
CA ASN A 155 -22.07 -25.18 6.42
C ASN A 155 -22.35 -26.01 5.15
N ASP A 156 -22.92 -27.21 5.32
CA ASP A 156 -23.33 -28.13 4.26
C ASP A 156 -24.83 -28.04 3.94
N THR A 157 -25.68 -27.61 4.88
CA THR A 157 -27.14 -27.59 4.68
C THR A 157 -27.57 -26.44 3.78
N VAL A 158 -26.90 -25.30 3.90
CA VAL A 158 -27.20 -24.04 3.21
C VAL A 158 -26.18 -23.82 2.09
N ALA A 159 -26.33 -24.65 1.04
CA ALA A 159 -25.46 -24.67 -0.14
C ALA A 159 -26.19 -24.23 -1.44
N GLU A 160 -25.46 -23.67 -2.40
CA GLU A 160 -25.98 -23.05 -3.64
C GLU A 160 -26.98 -23.95 -4.37
N GLY A 161 -28.16 -23.38 -4.66
CA GLY A 161 -29.23 -24.07 -5.37
C GLY A 161 -30.01 -25.09 -4.54
N GLY A 162 -29.69 -25.26 -3.25
CA GLY A 162 -30.55 -25.90 -2.26
C GLY A 162 -31.83 -25.09 -1.98
N TYR A 163 -32.74 -25.60 -1.15
CA TYR A 163 -34.03 -24.96 -0.85
C TYR A 163 -34.34 -25.02 0.65
N LEU A 164 -34.92 -23.96 1.19
CA LEU A 164 -35.47 -23.97 2.54
C LEU A 164 -36.79 -24.76 2.60
N THR A 165 -36.92 -25.66 3.57
CA THR A 165 -38.10 -26.53 3.74
C THR A 165 -38.62 -26.57 5.17
N ASP A 166 -39.91 -26.84 5.33
CA ASP A 166 -40.53 -27.08 6.65
C ASP A 166 -40.14 -28.44 7.28
N GLU A 167 -40.61 -28.70 8.50
CA GLU A 167 -40.47 -29.99 9.22
C GLU A 167 -40.96 -31.23 8.44
N ASN A 168 -41.74 -31.06 7.37
CA ASN A 168 -42.25 -32.13 6.51
C ASN A 168 -41.45 -32.30 5.20
N GLY A 169 -40.52 -31.38 4.89
CA GLY A 169 -39.79 -31.32 3.62
C GLY A 169 -40.59 -30.71 2.46
N GLU A 170 -41.60 -29.88 2.74
CA GLU A 170 -42.25 -29.02 1.73
C GLU A 170 -41.49 -27.67 1.64
N ILE A 171 -41.18 -27.22 0.41
CA ILE A 171 -40.39 -26.01 0.15
C ILE A 171 -41.16 -24.76 0.62
N LEU A 172 -40.50 -23.88 1.37
CA LEU A 172 -41.05 -22.62 1.83
C LEU A 172 -41.03 -21.55 0.73
N THR A 173 -41.93 -20.58 0.84
CA THR A 173 -42.13 -19.55 -0.19
C THR A 173 -42.38 -18.17 0.43
N VAL A 174 -41.86 -17.11 -0.19
CA VAL A 174 -42.25 -15.71 0.06
C VAL A 174 -42.93 -15.19 -1.20
N ASP A 175 -44.07 -14.52 -1.03
CA ASP A 175 -45.01 -14.03 -2.08
C ASP A 175 -45.41 -14.99 -3.23
N GLY A 176 -45.00 -16.26 -3.16
CA GLY A 176 -45.24 -17.32 -4.16
C GLY A 176 -44.02 -17.74 -4.97
N GLU A 177 -42.82 -17.23 -4.63
CA GLU A 177 -41.53 -17.66 -5.18
C GLU A 177 -40.89 -18.67 -4.20
N GLU A 178 -40.16 -19.67 -4.73
CA GLU A 178 -39.62 -20.80 -3.95
C GLU A 178 -38.26 -20.39 -3.35
N LEU A 179 -38.11 -20.43 -2.01
CA LEU A 179 -36.88 -19.99 -1.33
C LEU A 179 -35.72 -20.94 -1.67
N GLN A 180 -34.91 -20.53 -2.65
CA GLN A 180 -33.76 -21.26 -3.16
C GLN A 180 -32.49 -20.50 -2.76
N TYR A 181 -31.52 -21.19 -2.17
CA TYR A 181 -30.26 -20.59 -1.73
C TYR A 181 -29.48 -20.05 -2.94
N GLU A 182 -29.29 -18.73 -3.06
CA GLU A 182 -28.62 -18.09 -4.21
C GLU A 182 -27.09 -18.27 -4.20
N GLN A 183 -26.52 -18.60 -3.03
CA GLN A 183 -25.10 -18.91 -2.82
C GLN A 183 -24.93 -19.87 -1.62
N ASP A 184 -23.71 -20.38 -1.42
CA ASP A 184 -23.33 -21.03 -0.16
C ASP A 184 -23.32 -20.02 1.00
N LEU A 185 -23.57 -20.49 2.23
CA LEU A 185 -23.47 -19.67 3.44
C LEU A 185 -22.01 -19.47 3.92
N THR A 186 -21.18 -20.51 3.80
CA THR A 186 -19.78 -20.51 4.27
C THR A 186 -18.94 -19.43 3.58
N SER A 187 -18.14 -18.70 4.36
CA SER A 187 -17.15 -17.73 3.85
C SER A 187 -16.19 -18.34 2.81
N THR A 188 -15.75 -17.54 1.83
CA THR A 188 -14.82 -17.98 0.77
C THR A 188 -13.36 -17.57 0.99
N ASP A 189 -13.11 -16.72 1.98
CA ASP A 189 -11.84 -16.13 2.37
C ASP A 189 -11.14 -16.93 3.49
N LEU A 190 -11.79 -17.02 4.66
CA LEU A 190 -11.37 -17.87 5.78
C LEU A 190 -12.61 -18.37 6.53
N TRP A 191 -12.57 -19.65 6.90
CA TRP A 191 -13.58 -20.35 7.70
C TRP A 191 -12.92 -21.52 8.42
N TYR A 192 -13.58 -22.01 9.48
CA TYR A 192 -13.15 -23.17 10.27
C TYR A 192 -14.00 -24.39 9.91
N THR A 193 -13.39 -25.56 9.74
CA THR A 193 -14.16 -26.81 9.57
C THR A 193 -14.91 -27.18 10.84
N LYS A 194 -15.94 -28.01 10.69
CA LYS A 194 -16.72 -28.57 11.80
C LYS A 194 -15.84 -29.36 12.78
N ASP A 195 -14.86 -30.10 12.28
CA ASP A 195 -13.95 -30.89 13.12
C ASP A 195 -12.95 -29.96 13.87
N GLU A 196 -12.35 -28.96 13.20
CA GLU A 196 -11.43 -28.00 13.85
C GLU A 196 -12.11 -27.19 14.95
N PHE A 197 -13.28 -26.58 14.67
CA PHE A 197 -13.96 -25.75 15.66
C PHE A 197 -14.51 -26.57 16.85
N LYS A 198 -14.84 -27.85 16.61
CA LYS A 198 -15.28 -28.80 17.63
C LYS A 198 -14.13 -29.25 18.53
N ASP A 199 -12.97 -29.56 17.97
CA ASP A 199 -11.78 -29.91 18.75
C ASP A 199 -11.30 -28.66 19.53
N PHE A 200 -11.34 -27.47 18.93
CA PHE A 200 -11.10 -26.19 19.62
C PHE A 200 -12.01 -25.98 20.84
N ILE A 201 -13.33 -26.20 20.74
CA ILE A 201 -14.25 -26.16 21.89
C ILE A 201 -13.81 -27.15 22.99
N GLN A 202 -13.45 -28.37 22.62
CA GLN A 202 -13.16 -29.44 23.58
C GLN A 202 -11.79 -29.27 24.27
N GLU A 203 -10.74 -28.93 23.54
CA GLU A 203 -9.40 -28.73 24.09
C GLU A 203 -9.31 -27.45 24.93
N SER A 204 -9.98 -26.36 24.51
CA SER A 204 -10.11 -25.14 25.32
C SER A 204 -10.72 -25.43 26.69
N ARG A 205 -11.72 -26.31 26.74
CA ARG A 205 -12.36 -26.73 27.99
C ARG A 205 -11.42 -27.55 28.89
N GLU A 206 -10.47 -28.32 28.34
CA GLU A 206 -9.41 -28.95 29.14
C GLU A 206 -8.43 -27.91 29.74
N LEU A 207 -8.22 -26.79 29.05
CA LEU A 207 -7.45 -25.62 29.51
C LEU A 207 -8.26 -24.69 30.43
N GLY A 208 -9.51 -25.02 30.73
CA GLY A 208 -10.40 -24.26 31.62
C GLY A 208 -11.08 -23.05 30.98
N VAL A 209 -11.10 -22.96 29.65
CA VAL A 209 -11.79 -21.90 28.90
C VAL A 209 -12.98 -22.49 28.15
N ASN A 210 -14.18 -21.97 28.41
CA ASN A 210 -15.37 -22.28 27.63
C ASN A 210 -15.34 -21.43 26.35
N ILE A 211 -15.47 -22.06 25.19
CA ILE A 211 -15.78 -21.36 23.95
C ILE A 211 -17.29 -21.16 23.89
N VAL A 212 -17.71 -19.93 23.61
CA VAL A 212 -19.11 -19.53 23.46
C VAL A 212 -19.31 -19.10 22.01
N PRO A 213 -19.67 -20.02 21.10
CA PRO A 213 -19.96 -19.67 19.71
C PRO A 213 -21.19 -18.77 19.63
N GLU A 214 -21.08 -17.76 18.79
CA GLU A 214 -22.14 -16.79 18.50
C GLU A 214 -22.45 -16.78 17.01
N ILE A 215 -23.72 -17.01 16.68
CA ILE A 215 -24.29 -16.80 15.35
C ILE A 215 -25.32 -15.68 15.53
N ASP A 216 -25.02 -14.49 15.02
CA ASP A 216 -25.87 -13.31 15.25
C ASP A 216 -26.99 -13.18 14.22
N THR A 217 -28.20 -13.03 14.77
CA THR A 217 -29.50 -12.92 14.11
C THR A 217 -30.46 -12.24 15.09
N PRO A 218 -31.47 -11.45 14.66
CA PRO A 218 -32.00 -11.31 13.29
C PRO A 218 -31.53 -10.04 12.55
N ALA A 219 -30.69 -9.20 13.18
CA ALA A 219 -29.90 -8.18 12.49
C ALA A 219 -28.51 -8.78 12.13
N HIS A 220 -27.60 -7.98 11.55
CA HIS A 220 -26.20 -8.38 11.26
C HIS A 220 -26.08 -9.60 10.33
N SER A 221 -27.18 -9.99 9.70
CA SER A 221 -27.35 -11.25 8.99
C SER A 221 -27.11 -11.10 7.48
N LEU A 222 -26.28 -10.15 7.00
CA LEU A 222 -26.09 -9.95 5.55
C LEU A 222 -25.56 -11.21 4.84
N ALA A 223 -24.73 -12.03 5.52
CA ALA A 223 -24.33 -13.33 4.99
C ALA A 223 -25.54 -14.25 4.73
N LEU A 224 -26.50 -14.30 5.66
CA LEU A 224 -27.74 -15.08 5.51
C LEU A 224 -28.68 -14.45 4.48
N THR A 225 -28.80 -13.11 4.42
CA THR A 225 -29.70 -12.44 3.47
C THR A 225 -29.15 -12.37 2.05
N LYS A 226 -27.84 -12.59 1.85
CA LYS A 226 -27.26 -12.92 0.53
C LYS A 226 -27.67 -14.30 0.04
N VAL A 227 -27.78 -15.28 0.94
CA VAL A 227 -28.27 -16.63 0.61
C VAL A 227 -29.76 -16.62 0.26
N LEU A 228 -30.60 -15.88 1.00
CA LEU A 228 -32.04 -15.72 0.73
C LEU A 228 -32.46 -14.24 0.71
N PRO A 229 -32.28 -13.54 -0.43
CA PRO A 229 -32.58 -12.11 -0.56
C PRO A 229 -34.06 -11.73 -0.44
N GLU A 230 -34.98 -12.70 -0.43
CA GLU A 230 -36.41 -12.51 -0.17
C GLU A 230 -36.76 -12.46 1.32
N LEU A 231 -35.85 -12.87 2.22
CA LEU A 231 -36.03 -12.81 3.68
C LEU A 231 -35.54 -11.48 4.29
N ARG A 232 -35.22 -10.48 3.48
CA ARG A 232 -34.79 -9.14 3.95
C ARG A 232 -35.95 -8.27 4.35
N TYR A 233 -35.82 -7.59 5.51
CA TYR A 233 -36.76 -6.56 5.94
C TYR A 233 -36.79 -5.34 4.98
N GLY A 234 -35.69 -5.04 4.30
CA GLY A 234 -35.64 -4.02 3.26
C GLY A 234 -34.42 -4.11 2.34
N THR A 235 -34.30 -3.16 1.42
CA THR A 235 -33.30 -3.15 0.34
C THR A 235 -32.44 -1.88 0.33
N THR A 236 -32.22 -1.28 1.51
CA THR A 236 -31.53 0.00 1.69
C THR A 236 -30.86 0.08 3.07
N GLY A 237 -29.54 0.30 3.09
CA GLY A 237 -28.73 0.40 4.31
C GLY A 237 -28.93 -0.77 5.26
N ARG A 238 -28.92 -0.49 6.57
CA ARG A 238 -29.13 -1.45 7.67
C ARG A 238 -30.50 -2.19 7.70
N ASN A 239 -31.38 -2.00 6.71
CA ASN A 239 -32.55 -2.89 6.54
C ASN A 239 -32.21 -4.15 5.73
N THR A 240 -31.00 -4.23 5.15
CA THR A 240 -30.60 -5.26 4.17
C THR A 240 -29.99 -6.50 4.84
N ASP A 241 -29.37 -6.32 6.00
CA ASP A 241 -28.92 -7.40 6.92
C ASP A 241 -29.99 -7.86 7.91
N HIS A 242 -31.10 -7.13 8.03
CA HIS A 242 -32.19 -7.48 8.92
C HIS A 242 -33.10 -8.53 8.26
N LEU A 243 -33.36 -9.63 8.96
CA LEU A 243 -34.37 -10.63 8.58
C LEU A 243 -35.79 -10.06 8.75
N ASP A 244 -36.70 -10.38 7.82
CA ASP A 244 -38.10 -9.94 7.87
C ASP A 244 -38.94 -10.75 8.87
N LEU A 245 -38.77 -10.44 10.16
CA LEU A 245 -39.64 -10.96 11.21
C LEU A 245 -41.05 -10.33 11.20
N VAL A 246 -41.38 -9.42 10.27
CA VAL A 246 -42.64 -8.66 10.28
C VAL A 246 -43.68 -9.28 9.34
N ASP A 247 -43.32 -9.53 8.09
CA ASP A 247 -44.21 -10.16 7.09
C ASP A 247 -43.79 -11.62 6.75
N SER A 248 -42.56 -12.06 7.11
CA SER A 248 -41.96 -13.37 6.75
C SER A 248 -41.41 -14.19 7.94
N TYR A 249 -41.94 -13.95 9.15
CA TYR A 249 -41.46 -14.52 10.42
C TYR A 249 -41.15 -16.03 10.40
N GLU A 250 -42.11 -16.87 9.99
CA GLU A 250 -41.99 -18.33 10.07
C GLU A 250 -40.87 -18.86 9.14
N GLN A 251 -40.65 -18.21 8.00
CA GLN A 251 -39.56 -18.53 7.07
C GLN A 251 -38.20 -18.10 7.65
N CYS A 252 -38.11 -16.92 8.27
CA CYS A 252 -36.88 -16.44 8.91
C CYS A 252 -36.48 -17.33 10.10
N LEU A 253 -37.43 -17.66 10.98
CA LEU A 253 -37.20 -18.57 12.11
C LEU A 253 -36.80 -19.97 11.64
N THR A 254 -37.48 -20.53 10.63
CA THR A 254 -37.10 -21.83 10.05
C THR A 254 -35.69 -21.80 9.47
N PHE A 255 -35.29 -20.70 8.82
CA PHE A 255 -33.95 -20.57 8.22
C PHE A 255 -32.86 -20.56 9.28
N VAL A 256 -33.00 -19.73 10.33
CA VAL A 256 -32.00 -19.65 11.41
C VAL A 256 -31.97 -20.96 12.22
N GLN A 257 -33.12 -21.53 12.57
CA GLN A 257 -33.16 -22.86 13.22
C GLN A 257 -32.57 -23.96 12.35
N THR A 258 -32.61 -23.86 11.02
CA THR A 258 -31.91 -24.80 10.10
C THR A 258 -30.39 -24.69 10.26
N ILE A 259 -29.84 -23.48 10.29
CA ILE A 259 -28.41 -23.22 10.47
C ILE A 259 -27.94 -23.73 11.85
N PHE A 260 -28.61 -23.32 12.93
CA PHE A 260 -28.28 -23.76 14.29
C PHE A 260 -28.47 -25.28 14.50
N SER A 261 -29.41 -25.93 13.78
CA SER A 261 -29.61 -27.38 13.88
C SER A 261 -28.36 -28.17 13.49
N GLU A 262 -27.62 -27.72 12.48
CA GLU A 262 -26.44 -28.41 11.95
C GLU A 262 -25.33 -28.54 13.00
N TYR A 263 -25.10 -27.48 13.78
CA TYR A 263 -24.05 -27.48 14.81
C TYR A 263 -24.49 -28.12 16.13
N MET A 264 -25.81 -28.27 16.38
CA MET A 264 -26.35 -28.70 17.68
C MET A 264 -27.05 -30.06 17.72
N THR A 265 -27.57 -30.59 16.60
CA THR A 265 -28.57 -31.68 16.62
C THR A 265 -28.12 -33.02 16.02
N GLU A 266 -26.91 -33.09 15.46
CA GLU A 266 -26.36 -34.33 14.93
C GLU A 266 -26.04 -35.38 16.01
N ASP A 267 -25.69 -36.62 15.59
CA ASP A 267 -25.33 -37.73 16.49
C ASP A 267 -24.03 -37.43 17.30
N ASP A 268 -23.20 -36.50 16.84
CA ASP A 268 -21.88 -36.14 17.39
C ASP A 268 -21.55 -34.65 17.08
N PRO A 269 -22.30 -33.68 17.65
CA PRO A 269 -22.37 -32.30 17.17
C PRO A 269 -21.09 -31.47 17.40
N VAL A 270 -20.96 -30.36 16.66
CA VAL A 270 -19.86 -29.39 16.79
C VAL A 270 -19.93 -28.67 18.13
N PHE A 271 -21.10 -28.08 18.42
CA PHE A 271 -21.40 -27.51 19.72
C PHE A 271 -21.93 -28.66 20.59
N ASP A 272 -21.12 -29.20 21.50
CA ASP A 272 -21.55 -30.30 22.36
C ASP A 272 -22.60 -29.87 23.41
N ASN A 273 -23.11 -30.80 24.21
CA ASN A 273 -24.15 -30.49 25.22
C ASN A 273 -23.64 -29.65 26.41
N ASP A 274 -22.32 -29.52 26.58
CA ASP A 274 -21.68 -28.71 27.62
C ASP A 274 -21.18 -27.35 27.03
N THR A 275 -21.74 -26.93 25.89
CA THR A 275 -21.43 -25.67 25.19
C THR A 275 -22.54 -24.64 25.42
N ILE A 276 -22.18 -23.41 25.79
CA ILE A 276 -23.10 -22.27 25.90
C ILE A 276 -23.25 -21.66 24.50
N ILE A 277 -24.47 -21.33 24.08
CA ILE A 277 -24.76 -20.84 22.73
C ILE A 277 -25.21 -19.38 22.80
N HIS A 278 -24.52 -18.49 22.09
CA HIS A 278 -24.97 -17.10 21.95
C HIS A 278 -25.82 -16.95 20.69
N ILE A 279 -27.06 -16.46 20.84
CA ILE A 279 -28.01 -16.28 19.71
C ILE A 279 -27.96 -14.89 19.06
N GLY A 280 -27.10 -14.00 19.59
CA GLY A 280 -26.89 -12.65 19.09
C GLY A 280 -27.95 -11.68 19.59
N ALA A 281 -28.66 -11.05 18.66
CA ALA A 281 -29.88 -10.27 18.84
C ALA A 281 -29.71 -8.85 19.41
N ASP A 282 -28.62 -8.15 19.09
CA ASP A 282 -28.52 -6.70 19.18
C ASP A 282 -29.04 -5.97 17.92
N GLU A 283 -29.03 -4.64 17.98
CA GLU A 283 -29.32 -3.64 16.91
C GLU A 283 -30.67 -3.70 16.16
N TYR A 284 -31.43 -4.81 16.23
CA TYR A 284 -32.65 -5.03 15.45
C TYR A 284 -33.76 -4.05 15.84
N ASN A 285 -34.05 -3.12 14.93
CA ASN A 285 -34.92 -1.96 15.20
C ASN A 285 -36.28 -1.98 14.47
N ALA A 286 -36.51 -2.97 13.60
CA ALA A 286 -37.68 -3.03 12.71
C ALA A 286 -39.02 -3.27 13.44
N SER A 287 -39.03 -4.13 14.47
CA SER A 287 -40.25 -4.44 15.25
C SER A 287 -39.93 -5.07 16.60
N SER A 288 -40.08 -4.29 17.67
CA SER A 288 -39.88 -4.74 19.06
C SER A 288 -40.75 -5.94 19.46
N THR A 289 -41.92 -6.13 18.85
CA THR A 289 -42.81 -7.25 19.21
C THR A 289 -42.35 -8.53 18.54
N ALA A 290 -42.02 -8.47 17.25
CA ALA A 290 -41.50 -9.63 16.53
C ALA A 290 -40.11 -10.04 17.02
N TYR A 291 -39.29 -9.06 17.43
CA TYR A 291 -38.00 -9.29 18.09
C TYR A 291 -38.15 -10.14 19.37
N ARG A 292 -39.09 -9.81 20.27
CA ARG A 292 -39.27 -10.56 21.53
C ARG A 292 -39.89 -11.93 21.32
N GLU A 293 -40.80 -12.07 20.36
CA GLU A 293 -41.35 -13.36 19.91
C GLU A 293 -40.21 -14.25 19.36
N TYR A 294 -39.36 -13.69 18.50
CA TYR A 294 -38.20 -14.38 17.91
C TYR A 294 -37.14 -14.80 18.92
N VAL A 295 -36.77 -13.92 19.86
CA VAL A 295 -35.81 -14.25 20.92
C VAL A 295 -36.37 -15.36 21.81
N ASN A 296 -37.65 -15.31 22.20
CA ASN A 296 -38.28 -16.41 22.96
C ASN A 296 -38.23 -17.73 22.18
N ASP A 297 -38.63 -17.76 20.89
CA ASP A 297 -38.58 -18.96 20.06
C ASP A 297 -37.15 -19.51 19.85
N MET A 298 -36.12 -18.65 19.81
CA MET A 298 -34.71 -19.06 19.70
C MET A 298 -34.11 -19.52 21.03
N LEU A 299 -34.49 -18.92 22.17
CA LEU A 299 -34.13 -19.39 23.50
C LEU A 299 -34.74 -20.77 23.77
N ASP A 300 -36.05 -20.94 23.57
CA ASP A 300 -36.75 -22.24 23.67
C ASP A 300 -36.08 -23.30 22.78
N PHE A 301 -35.69 -22.93 21.55
CA PHE A 301 -35.02 -23.84 20.61
C PHE A 301 -33.64 -24.32 21.10
N VAL A 302 -32.82 -23.43 21.66
CA VAL A 302 -31.52 -23.81 22.27
C VAL A 302 -31.75 -24.67 23.52
N GLU A 303 -32.65 -24.26 24.41
CA GLU A 303 -32.90 -24.94 25.69
C GLU A 303 -33.61 -26.31 25.54
N GLU A 304 -34.45 -26.53 24.52
CA GLU A 304 -35.00 -27.86 24.22
C GLU A 304 -33.89 -28.89 23.89
N THR A 305 -32.71 -28.44 23.45
CA THR A 305 -31.54 -29.33 23.29
C THR A 305 -30.84 -29.67 24.61
N GLY A 306 -31.07 -28.88 25.67
CA GLY A 306 -30.45 -29.02 26.98
C GLY A 306 -29.17 -28.19 27.19
N ARG A 307 -28.84 -27.29 26.26
CA ARG A 307 -27.74 -26.31 26.38
C ARG A 307 -28.23 -25.04 27.07
N GLN A 308 -27.29 -24.21 27.54
CA GLN A 308 -27.58 -22.88 28.08
C GLN A 308 -27.47 -21.83 26.97
N ALA A 309 -28.42 -20.89 26.92
CA ALA A 309 -28.43 -19.80 25.96
C ALA A 309 -27.83 -18.50 26.54
N ARG A 310 -27.27 -17.67 25.64
CA ARG A 310 -26.76 -16.32 25.90
C ARG A 310 -27.26 -15.36 24.81
N VAL A 311 -27.50 -14.10 25.17
CA VAL A 311 -28.08 -13.08 24.26
C VAL A 311 -27.52 -11.67 24.54
N TRP A 312 -27.42 -10.82 23.52
CA TRP A 312 -27.12 -9.41 23.72
C TRP A 312 -28.32 -8.69 24.37
N GLY A 313 -28.03 -7.78 25.30
CA GLY A 313 -29.07 -7.07 26.02
C GLY A 313 -29.71 -5.94 25.21
N SER A 314 -30.87 -6.22 24.58
CA SER A 314 -31.66 -5.24 23.81
C SER A 314 -33.05 -4.91 24.39
N PHE A 315 -33.42 -5.50 25.53
CA PHE A 315 -34.82 -5.55 26.02
C PHE A 315 -35.37 -4.23 26.62
N THR A 316 -34.52 -3.27 26.98
CA THR A 316 -34.94 -1.90 27.38
C THR A 316 -35.24 -1.03 26.15
N GLN A 317 -34.56 -1.26 25.01
CA GLN A 317 -34.85 -0.62 23.73
C GLN A 317 -36.07 -1.29 23.06
N CYS A 318 -36.05 -2.63 22.94
CA CYS A 318 -37.16 -3.45 22.48
C CYS A 318 -38.08 -3.82 23.65
N ALA A 319 -38.83 -2.83 24.17
CA ALA A 319 -39.71 -2.95 25.33
C ALA A 319 -41.21 -3.20 25.02
N GLU A 320 -41.62 -3.29 23.75
CA GLU A 320 -43.00 -3.60 23.34
C GLU A 320 -43.14 -5.03 22.81
N GLY A 321 -43.64 -5.95 23.63
CA GLY A 321 -43.98 -7.32 23.20
C GLY A 321 -44.53 -8.16 24.34
N GLU A 322 -44.12 -9.42 24.40
CA GLU A 322 -44.34 -10.31 25.56
C GLU A 322 -43.12 -10.32 26.51
N ASP A 323 -43.29 -10.91 27.70
CA ASP A 323 -42.21 -11.05 28.68
C ASP A 323 -41.19 -12.09 28.14
N ILE A 324 -39.88 -11.88 28.34
CA ILE A 324 -38.86 -12.89 27.98
C ILE A 324 -38.79 -13.95 29.09
N ASP A 325 -38.57 -15.23 28.75
CA ASP A 325 -38.20 -16.23 29.77
C ASP A 325 -36.68 -16.15 30.03
N ALA A 326 -36.32 -15.68 31.22
CA ALA A 326 -34.96 -15.28 31.58
C ALA A 326 -34.28 -16.21 32.60
N GLU A 327 -34.98 -17.22 33.12
CA GLU A 327 -34.47 -18.06 34.23
C GLU A 327 -33.38 -19.05 33.75
N GLY A 328 -32.12 -18.61 33.85
CA GLY A 328 -30.94 -19.36 33.42
C GLY A 328 -30.32 -18.88 32.11
N VAL A 329 -30.91 -17.86 31.47
CA VAL A 329 -30.37 -17.21 30.28
C VAL A 329 -29.30 -16.20 30.68
N GLN A 330 -28.14 -16.26 30.04
CA GLN A 330 -27.05 -15.30 30.24
C GLN A 330 -27.27 -14.06 29.35
N ILE A 331 -27.00 -12.86 29.87
CA ILE A 331 -27.18 -11.61 29.13
C ILE A 331 -25.92 -10.75 29.10
N ASN A 332 -25.51 -10.35 27.91
CA ASN A 332 -24.39 -9.45 27.69
C ASN A 332 -24.89 -7.98 27.76
N LEU A 333 -24.58 -7.30 28.86
CA LEU A 333 -24.97 -5.91 29.14
C LEU A 333 -24.04 -4.92 28.44
N TRP A 334 -24.10 -4.89 27.10
CA TRP A 334 -23.21 -4.10 26.26
C TRP A 334 -23.54 -2.61 26.27
N ASN A 335 -24.77 -2.18 25.99
CA ASN A 335 -25.17 -0.78 26.04
C ASN A 335 -26.31 -0.56 27.06
N PHE A 336 -26.09 0.34 28.03
CA PHE A 336 -27.03 0.60 29.11
C PHE A 336 -28.37 1.23 28.65
N GLY A 337 -28.44 1.77 27.43
CA GLY A 337 -29.69 2.21 26.80
C GLY A 337 -30.46 1.09 26.10
N TYR A 338 -29.77 0.01 25.72
CA TYR A 338 -30.36 -1.19 25.09
C TYR A 338 -30.81 -2.20 26.14
N ALA A 339 -30.01 -2.41 27.20
CA ALA A 339 -30.41 -3.15 28.39
C ALA A 339 -29.94 -2.44 29.68
N ASN A 340 -30.90 -1.98 30.47
CA ASN A 340 -30.64 -1.41 31.79
C ASN A 340 -30.39 -2.51 32.83
N MET A 341 -29.22 -2.45 33.50
CA MET A 341 -28.77 -3.45 34.47
C MET A 341 -29.77 -3.74 35.62
N ASP A 342 -30.55 -2.76 36.11
CA ASP A 342 -31.55 -3.04 37.16
C ASP A 342 -32.89 -3.60 36.63
N GLU A 343 -33.21 -3.36 35.36
CA GLU A 343 -34.35 -4.00 34.69
C GLU A 343 -34.04 -5.49 34.39
N MET A 344 -32.88 -5.79 33.82
CA MET A 344 -32.51 -7.19 33.49
C MET A 344 -32.33 -8.06 34.75
N TYR A 345 -31.84 -7.46 35.84
CA TYR A 345 -31.81 -8.10 37.16
C TYR A 345 -33.22 -8.39 37.71
N GLU A 346 -34.18 -7.46 37.55
CA GLU A 346 -35.58 -7.67 37.98
C GLU A 346 -36.36 -8.64 37.07
N GLU A 347 -35.95 -8.83 35.80
CA GLU A 347 -36.52 -9.82 34.86
C GLU A 347 -36.03 -11.25 35.14
N GLY A 348 -34.74 -11.44 35.47
CA GLY A 348 -34.22 -12.71 36.00
C GLY A 348 -32.91 -13.23 35.41
N PHE A 349 -32.33 -12.54 34.43
CA PHE A 349 -31.13 -12.97 33.71
C PHE A 349 -29.88 -13.10 34.60
N ASP A 350 -28.93 -13.92 34.16
CA ASP A 350 -27.57 -13.97 34.68
C ASP A 350 -26.68 -12.96 33.92
N LEU A 351 -26.13 -11.97 34.64
CA LEU A 351 -25.60 -10.72 34.08
C LEU A 351 -24.09 -10.76 33.81
N ILE A 352 -23.71 -10.43 32.57
CA ILE A 352 -22.33 -10.24 32.12
C ILE A 352 -22.13 -8.76 31.78
N ASN A 353 -21.29 -8.04 32.54
CA ASN A 353 -20.94 -6.64 32.20
C ASN A 353 -19.83 -6.60 31.14
N CYS A 354 -20.19 -6.19 29.93
CA CYS A 354 -19.30 -5.96 28.80
C CYS A 354 -19.48 -4.54 28.22
N ASN A 355 -19.75 -3.55 29.09
CA ASN A 355 -20.26 -2.26 28.66
C ASN A 355 -19.35 -1.47 27.69
N ASP A 356 -19.92 -1.12 26.55
CA ASP A 356 -19.36 -0.40 25.40
C ASP A 356 -18.42 0.77 25.75
N GLY A 357 -18.91 1.75 26.51
CA GLY A 357 -18.17 2.95 26.90
C GLY A 357 -17.00 2.71 27.87
N ASN A 358 -16.75 1.46 28.27
CA ASN A 358 -15.66 1.05 29.15
C ASN A 358 -14.81 -0.11 28.61
N TYR A 359 -15.38 -1.01 27.80
CA TYR A 359 -14.78 -2.32 27.53
C TYR A 359 -14.80 -2.76 26.05
N TYR A 360 -15.15 -1.87 25.11
CA TYR A 360 -15.03 -2.14 23.67
C TYR A 360 -13.73 -1.55 23.09
N ILE A 361 -12.99 -2.38 22.36
CA ILE A 361 -11.93 -2.00 21.44
C ILE A 361 -12.51 -2.01 20.03
N VAL A 362 -12.25 -0.96 19.24
CA VAL A 362 -12.48 -0.97 17.79
C VAL A 362 -11.19 -0.49 17.11
N PRO A 363 -10.35 -1.41 16.59
CA PRO A 363 -8.98 -1.10 16.16
C PRO A 363 -8.90 0.03 15.13
N ASN A 364 -8.15 1.08 15.47
CA ASN A 364 -7.83 2.22 14.60
C ASN A 364 -9.06 2.89 13.92
N ALA A 365 -10.25 2.79 14.53
CA ALA A 365 -11.51 3.24 13.92
C ALA A 365 -11.87 4.72 14.15
N GLY A 366 -11.27 5.37 15.15
CA GLY A 366 -11.54 6.76 15.55
C GLY A 366 -12.68 6.93 16.58
N TYR A 367 -13.37 5.85 16.96
CA TYR A 367 -14.40 5.83 18.00
C TYR A 367 -14.21 4.64 18.97
N TYR A 368 -15.03 4.58 20.03
CA TYR A 368 -14.76 3.78 21.24
C TYR A 368 -13.32 3.96 21.74
N TYR A 369 -12.51 2.89 21.75
CA TYR A 369 -11.11 2.92 22.14
C TYR A 369 -10.28 2.07 21.17
N ASP A 370 -9.10 2.56 20.80
CA ASP A 370 -8.09 1.76 20.10
C ASP A 370 -7.35 0.82 21.07
N TYR A 371 -7.19 1.26 22.33
CA TYR A 371 -6.61 0.50 23.45
C TYR A 371 -7.42 0.78 24.73
N LEU A 372 -7.79 -0.26 25.48
CA LEU A 372 -8.48 -0.09 26.78
C LEU A 372 -7.51 0.42 27.86
N SER A 373 -7.96 1.37 28.68
CA SER A 373 -7.08 1.92 29.73
C SER A 373 -6.85 0.94 30.88
N ASP A 374 -5.61 0.84 31.34
CA ASP A 374 -5.22 -0.04 32.46
C ASP A 374 -6.01 0.21 33.76
N SER A 375 -6.48 1.45 33.98
CA SER A 375 -7.36 1.78 35.12
C SER A 375 -8.78 1.24 34.92
N THR A 376 -9.28 1.18 33.68
CA THR A 376 -10.54 0.49 33.35
C THR A 376 -10.38 -1.03 33.48
N MET A 377 -9.26 -1.59 33.03
CA MET A 377 -8.98 -3.01 33.12
C MET A 377 -8.75 -3.48 34.56
N TYR A 378 -7.97 -2.74 35.37
CA TYR A 378 -7.65 -3.14 36.74
C TYR A 378 -8.57 -2.57 37.82
N GLU A 379 -8.97 -1.30 37.75
CA GLU A 379 -9.57 -0.59 38.90
C GLU A 379 -11.11 -0.56 38.90
N LEU A 380 -11.76 -0.38 37.74
CA LEU A 380 -13.23 -0.29 37.64
C LEU A 380 -13.93 -1.55 38.18
N ASP A 381 -15.06 -1.39 38.88
CA ASP A 381 -15.82 -2.51 39.46
C ASP A 381 -16.80 -3.12 38.43
N ILE A 382 -16.74 -4.44 38.21
CA ILE A 382 -17.53 -5.17 37.20
C ILE A 382 -19.03 -5.17 37.51
N ASN A 383 -19.41 -5.20 38.79
CA ASN A 383 -20.82 -5.21 39.22
C ASN A 383 -21.50 -3.82 39.18
N THR A 384 -21.09 -2.92 38.29
CA THR A 384 -21.63 -1.56 38.19
C THR A 384 -21.61 -1.04 36.75
N ILE A 385 -22.76 -0.56 36.27
CA ILE A 385 -22.94 0.10 34.97
C ILE A 385 -23.77 1.37 35.18
N SER A 386 -23.34 2.51 34.62
CA SER A 386 -24.06 3.81 34.67
C SER A 386 -24.50 4.33 36.06
N GLY A 387 -23.97 3.76 37.15
CA GLY A 387 -24.35 4.08 38.53
C GLY A 387 -25.43 3.19 39.14
N VAL A 388 -25.91 2.18 38.41
CA VAL A 388 -26.57 0.98 38.96
C VAL A 388 -25.48 0.05 39.51
N THR A 389 -25.75 -0.61 40.64
CA THR A 389 -24.82 -1.54 41.28
C THR A 389 -25.57 -2.75 41.85
N ILE A 390 -25.37 -3.91 41.24
CA ILE A 390 -25.77 -5.21 41.81
C ILE A 390 -24.67 -5.65 42.81
N PRO A 391 -24.94 -6.44 43.87
CA PRO A 391 -23.87 -6.93 44.72
C PRO A 391 -22.90 -7.85 43.94
N ALA A 392 -21.58 -7.68 44.13
CA ALA A 392 -20.51 -8.50 43.51
C ALA A 392 -20.43 -9.98 43.97
N GLY A 393 -21.53 -10.51 44.48
CA GLY A 393 -21.71 -11.85 45.04
C GLY A 393 -23.19 -12.09 45.33
N ASP A 394 -24.03 -11.54 44.43
CA ASP A 394 -25.42 -11.95 44.20
C ASP A 394 -25.37 -13.01 43.10
N ASP A 395 -26.22 -14.03 43.17
CA ASP A 395 -26.07 -15.23 42.33
C ASP A 395 -26.21 -14.90 40.82
N GLN A 396 -27.02 -13.91 40.46
CA GLN A 396 -27.19 -13.40 39.08
C GLN A 396 -26.05 -12.50 38.58
N MET A 397 -25.10 -12.07 39.41
CA MET A 397 -24.02 -11.15 38.99
C MET A 397 -22.79 -11.96 38.54
N ILE A 398 -22.97 -12.80 37.52
CA ILE A 398 -22.03 -13.87 37.18
C ILE A 398 -20.65 -13.36 36.70
N GLY A 399 -20.57 -12.19 36.06
CA GLY A 399 -19.25 -11.65 35.70
C GLY A 399 -19.23 -10.50 34.70
N GLY A 400 -18.25 -10.54 33.81
CA GLY A 400 -18.04 -9.51 32.80
C GLY A 400 -16.95 -9.86 31.80
N ALA A 401 -16.95 -9.14 30.67
CA ALA A 401 -16.07 -9.35 29.53
C ALA A 401 -15.58 -8.02 28.94
N PHE A 402 -14.59 -8.08 28.05
CA PHE A 402 -14.22 -7.00 27.15
C PHE A 402 -14.18 -7.53 25.71
N ALA A 403 -14.36 -6.64 24.73
CA ALA A 403 -14.55 -7.02 23.33
C ALA A 403 -13.56 -6.33 22.39
N VAL A 404 -13.15 -7.02 21.33
CA VAL A 404 -12.60 -6.41 20.11
C VAL A 404 -13.63 -6.59 19.00
N TRP A 405 -14.08 -5.48 18.43
CA TRP A 405 -14.95 -5.44 17.26
C TRP A 405 -14.16 -4.90 16.06
N ASN A 406 -14.26 -5.57 14.92
CA ASN A 406 -13.45 -5.28 13.74
C ASN A 406 -14.27 -4.54 12.68
N ASP A 407 -14.96 -3.48 13.10
CA ASP A 407 -15.84 -2.63 12.27
C ASP A 407 -15.17 -2.12 10.98
N MET A 408 -13.83 -1.99 11.00
CA MET A 408 -12.99 -1.51 9.92
C MET A 408 -12.70 -2.66 8.95
N THR A 409 -13.65 -2.89 8.04
CA THR A 409 -13.67 -3.97 7.04
C THR A 409 -14.25 -3.41 5.73
N ASP A 410 -14.18 -4.16 4.62
CA ASP A 410 -14.54 -3.67 3.29
C ASP A 410 -13.68 -2.42 2.93
N TYR A 411 -14.24 -1.41 2.29
CA TYR A 411 -13.59 -0.12 2.01
C TYR A 411 -13.13 0.67 3.26
N LEU A 412 -13.48 0.25 4.48
CA LEU A 412 -12.98 0.84 5.74
C LEU A 412 -11.74 0.12 6.28
N ASP A 413 -11.29 -0.97 5.64
CA ASP A 413 -10.19 -1.79 6.16
C ASP A 413 -8.87 -1.01 6.20
N ASN A 414 -8.30 -0.93 7.40
CA ASN A 414 -7.15 -0.10 7.72
C ASN A 414 -5.87 -0.93 7.99
N GLY A 415 -5.86 -2.21 7.61
CA GLY A 415 -4.68 -3.06 7.70
C GLY A 415 -4.33 -3.56 9.11
N VAL A 416 -5.27 -3.50 10.07
CA VAL A 416 -5.11 -4.13 11.39
C VAL A 416 -4.96 -5.65 11.22
N SER A 417 -3.87 -6.22 11.76
CA SER A 417 -3.56 -7.66 11.74
C SER A 417 -3.86 -8.41 13.04
N GLU A 418 -3.68 -9.73 13.02
CA GLU A 418 -3.69 -10.57 14.23
C GLU A 418 -2.75 -10.03 15.32
N TYR A 419 -1.52 -9.65 14.95
CA TYR A 419 -0.56 -9.07 15.91
C TYR A 419 -1.02 -7.71 16.44
N ASP A 420 -1.58 -6.87 15.57
CA ASP A 420 -2.09 -5.55 15.95
C ASP A 420 -3.28 -5.65 16.91
N VAL A 421 -4.03 -6.77 16.88
CA VAL A 421 -5.09 -7.09 17.86
C VAL A 421 -4.49 -7.66 19.15
N TYR A 422 -3.47 -8.53 19.08
CA TYR A 422 -2.75 -9.03 20.26
C TYR A 422 -2.13 -7.87 21.10
N ASP A 423 -1.46 -6.91 20.47
CA ASP A 423 -0.89 -5.74 21.17
C ASP A 423 -1.97 -4.92 21.89
N ARG A 424 -3.15 -4.76 21.28
CA ARG A 424 -4.31 -4.05 21.83
C ARG A 424 -4.95 -4.73 23.04
N ILE A 425 -4.79 -6.05 23.19
CA ILE A 425 -5.33 -6.83 24.32
C ILE A 425 -4.26 -7.21 25.36
N SER A 426 -3.02 -6.75 25.22
CA SER A 426 -1.88 -7.02 26.11
C SER A 426 -2.14 -6.80 27.61
N ASN A 427 -3.09 -5.93 27.98
CA ASN A 427 -3.50 -5.70 29.38
C ASN A 427 -4.65 -6.61 29.88
N MET A 428 -5.00 -7.68 29.15
CA MET A 428 -5.91 -8.76 29.56
C MET A 428 -5.58 -9.29 30.97
N SER A 429 -4.29 -9.42 31.29
CA SER A 429 -3.77 -9.82 32.61
C SER A 429 -4.35 -8.98 33.78
N LEU A 430 -4.58 -7.69 33.57
CA LEU A 430 -5.17 -6.77 34.55
C LEU A 430 -6.68 -7.01 34.71
N PHE A 431 -7.38 -7.28 33.61
CA PHE A 431 -8.80 -7.61 33.58
C PHE A 431 -9.08 -8.96 34.28
N ALA A 432 -8.25 -9.96 34.00
CA ALA A 432 -8.23 -11.25 34.69
C ALA A 432 -7.97 -11.09 36.20
N ALA A 433 -6.98 -10.30 36.60
CA ALA A 433 -6.70 -10.01 38.01
C ALA A 433 -7.86 -9.28 38.71
N LYS A 434 -8.61 -8.43 37.99
CA LYS A 434 -9.84 -7.80 38.47
C LYS A 434 -10.95 -8.81 38.74
N LEU A 435 -11.14 -9.78 37.87
CA LEU A 435 -12.22 -10.78 37.92
C LEU A 435 -11.92 -11.99 38.82
N TRP A 436 -10.65 -12.37 38.97
CA TRP A 436 -10.23 -13.42 39.91
C TRP A 436 -10.02 -12.86 41.32
N GLY A 437 -9.22 -11.80 41.48
CA GLY A 437 -9.00 -11.16 42.79
C GLY A 437 -7.69 -10.37 42.90
N LYS A 438 -7.80 -9.04 42.93
CA LYS A 438 -6.69 -8.04 42.93
C LYS A 438 -5.70 -8.13 44.12
N GLY A 439 -6.12 -8.73 45.24
CA GLY A 439 -5.30 -8.86 46.45
C GLY A 439 -4.98 -7.53 47.15
N ASP A 440 -3.72 -7.36 47.57
CA ASP A 440 -3.17 -6.13 48.18
C ASP A 440 -2.35 -5.28 47.16
N LEU A 441 -2.35 -5.63 45.87
CA LEU A 441 -1.60 -4.90 44.82
C LEU A 441 -2.36 -3.65 44.35
N ASP A 442 -1.61 -2.59 44.04
CA ASP A 442 -2.10 -1.46 43.23
C ASP A 442 -1.77 -1.68 41.74
N LEU A 443 -2.36 -0.86 40.86
CA LEU A 443 -2.23 -1.00 39.41
C LEU A 443 -0.76 -1.10 38.95
N ALA A 444 0.13 -0.26 39.48
CA ALA A 444 1.55 -0.29 39.13
C ALA A 444 2.24 -1.60 39.55
N GLY A 445 1.89 -2.16 40.70
CA GLY A 445 2.37 -3.47 41.14
C GLY A 445 1.69 -4.66 40.44
N ALA A 446 0.59 -4.43 39.73
CA ALA A 446 -0.05 -5.41 38.85
C ALA A 446 0.57 -5.39 37.45
N GLN A 447 0.86 -4.21 36.89
CA GLN A 447 1.65 -4.04 35.65
C GLN A 447 3.05 -4.65 35.82
N GLU A 448 3.81 -4.28 36.85
CA GLU A 448 5.14 -4.88 37.13
C GLU A 448 5.07 -6.41 37.30
N ARG A 449 3.91 -6.98 37.63
CA ARG A 449 3.69 -8.44 37.67
C ARG A 449 3.27 -9.03 36.31
N ALA A 450 2.51 -8.31 35.50
CA ALA A 450 2.21 -8.71 34.13
C ALA A 450 3.53 -8.79 33.33
N ASP A 451 4.34 -7.73 33.38
CA ASP A 451 5.69 -7.67 32.77
C ASP A 451 6.61 -8.81 33.26
N GLU A 452 6.56 -9.16 34.56
CA GLU A 452 7.32 -10.29 35.15
C GLU A 452 6.82 -11.68 34.70
N LEU A 453 5.60 -11.78 34.20
CA LEU A 453 4.99 -13.04 33.77
C LEU A 453 5.00 -13.20 32.26
N GLY A 454 4.74 -12.15 31.49
CA GLY A 454 4.54 -12.18 30.04
C GLY A 454 3.53 -13.25 29.60
N ASP A 455 3.60 -13.58 28.33
CA ASP A 455 2.75 -14.56 27.66
C ASP A 455 2.77 -15.95 28.32
N ALA A 456 1.74 -16.70 27.97
CA ALA A 456 1.56 -18.11 28.24
C ALA A 456 2.74 -18.99 27.78
N PRO A 457 2.87 -20.19 28.39
CA PRO A 457 3.69 -21.25 27.83
C PRO A 457 3.08 -21.79 26.52
N ARG A 458 3.92 -22.04 25.51
CA ARG A 458 3.53 -22.53 24.16
C ARG A 458 2.61 -21.58 23.38
N THR A 459 2.90 -20.28 23.44
CA THR A 459 2.38 -19.23 22.53
C THR A 459 3.56 -18.44 21.97
N ASN A 460 3.40 -17.91 20.76
CA ASN A 460 4.39 -17.07 20.08
C ASN A 460 3.69 -16.06 19.14
N PHE A 461 2.82 -15.21 19.69
CA PHE A 461 2.09 -14.20 18.92
C PHE A 461 3.02 -13.27 18.11
N GLY A 462 4.21 -12.97 18.64
CA GLY A 462 5.19 -12.10 18.00
C GLY A 462 6.13 -12.75 16.99
N TYR A 463 5.99 -14.06 16.71
CA TYR A 463 6.90 -14.82 15.84
C TYR A 463 8.38 -14.67 16.25
N GLU A 464 8.64 -14.70 17.56
CA GLU A 464 9.96 -14.68 18.17
C GLU A 464 10.79 -15.89 17.70
N VAL A 465 12.07 -15.65 17.38
CA VAL A 465 12.95 -16.62 16.71
C VAL A 465 13.87 -17.32 17.70
N ASP A 466 13.66 -18.63 17.89
CA ASP A 466 14.49 -19.51 18.72
C ASP A 466 15.92 -19.61 18.12
N SER A 467 16.89 -18.95 18.75
CA SER A 467 18.22 -18.64 18.17
C SER A 467 19.39 -18.67 19.18
N GLU A 468 20.61 -18.94 18.70
CA GLU A 468 21.87 -18.76 19.46
C GLU A 468 22.42 -17.31 19.35
N THR A 469 22.05 -16.55 18.31
CA THR A 469 22.55 -15.20 17.99
C THR A 469 21.47 -14.29 17.42
N GLU A 470 21.64 -12.97 17.59
CA GLU A 470 20.82 -11.91 16.94
C GLU A 470 20.99 -11.91 15.40
N GLU A 471 22.10 -12.46 14.90
CA GLU A 471 22.28 -12.92 13.52
C GLU A 471 21.44 -14.21 13.33
N TYR A 472 20.32 -14.19 12.60
CA TYR A 472 19.40 -15.34 12.48
C TYR A 472 19.75 -16.28 11.31
N MET A 473 19.86 -15.78 10.08
CA MET A 473 20.13 -16.62 8.90
C MET A 473 21.11 -15.92 7.95
N ASN A 474 22.01 -16.69 7.33
CA ASN A 474 22.95 -16.21 6.32
C ASN A 474 23.15 -17.24 5.21
N LEU A 475 22.57 -17.00 4.03
CA LEU A 475 22.63 -17.86 2.85
C LEU A 475 23.37 -17.16 1.68
N PRO A 476 24.71 -17.30 1.57
CA PRO A 476 25.50 -16.75 0.45
C PRO A 476 25.31 -17.45 -0.91
N MET A 477 24.32 -18.35 -1.03
CA MET A 477 23.95 -19.17 -2.21
C MET A 477 25.07 -19.87 -3.01
N ASP A 478 26.30 -19.94 -2.48
CA ASP A 478 27.40 -20.77 -3.01
C ASP A 478 27.10 -22.28 -2.91
N GLU A 479 26.50 -22.70 -1.79
CA GLU A 479 25.88 -24.00 -1.54
C GLU A 479 24.58 -23.78 -0.73
N LEU A 480 23.68 -24.76 -0.66
CA LEU A 480 22.45 -24.68 0.16
C LEU A 480 22.75 -25.05 1.62
N GLU A 481 23.37 -24.13 2.35
CA GLU A 481 23.81 -24.27 3.75
C GLU A 481 23.63 -22.92 4.48
N ASP A 482 22.97 -22.92 5.65
CA ASP A 482 22.97 -21.74 6.52
C ASP A 482 24.33 -21.61 7.20
N THR A 483 24.93 -20.43 7.05
CA THR A 483 26.28 -20.13 7.57
C THR A 483 26.25 -19.28 8.83
N SER A 484 25.06 -19.02 9.38
CA SER A 484 24.86 -18.39 10.70
C SER A 484 25.36 -19.28 11.86
N ALA A 485 25.15 -18.83 13.11
CA ALA A 485 25.39 -19.70 14.28
C ALA A 485 24.25 -20.70 14.53
N ASN A 486 23.08 -20.54 13.89
CA ASN A 486 21.87 -21.31 14.15
C ASN A 486 21.79 -22.62 13.34
N ASP A 487 22.46 -22.69 12.17
CA ASP A 487 22.54 -23.91 11.33
C ASP A 487 21.13 -24.39 10.91
N TYR A 488 20.26 -23.45 10.51
CA TYR A 488 18.91 -23.78 10.03
C TYR A 488 19.00 -24.65 8.78
N ALA A 489 18.25 -25.76 8.75
CA ALA A 489 18.28 -26.67 7.61
C ALA A 489 17.65 -26.01 6.36
N VAL A 490 18.28 -26.20 5.21
CA VAL A 490 17.81 -25.73 3.89
C VAL A 490 17.76 -26.91 2.93
N SER A 491 16.70 -27.02 2.12
CA SER A 491 16.51 -28.15 1.17
C SER A 491 16.09 -27.73 -0.25
N GLU A 492 16.67 -28.38 -1.26
CA GLU A 492 16.21 -28.33 -2.66
C GLU A 492 15.00 -29.25 -2.83
N ASP A 493 13.81 -28.68 -3.08
CA ASP A 493 12.55 -29.44 -3.22
C ASP A 493 12.06 -29.54 -4.67
N GLU A 494 11.56 -28.44 -5.27
CA GLU A 494 11.06 -28.47 -6.66
C GLU A 494 11.54 -27.27 -7.50
N ASN A 495 12.12 -27.60 -8.66
CA ASN A 495 12.35 -26.67 -9.79
C ASN A 495 13.24 -25.44 -9.48
N ALA A 496 14.03 -25.47 -8.41
CA ALA A 496 15.07 -24.49 -8.08
C ALA A 496 16.46 -25.15 -8.09
N SER A 497 17.54 -24.38 -8.33
CA SER A 497 18.91 -24.90 -8.24
C SER A 497 19.98 -23.80 -8.18
N ILE A 498 21.09 -24.05 -7.48
CA ILE A 498 22.28 -23.18 -7.54
C ILE A 498 22.96 -23.27 -8.92
N VAL A 499 23.21 -22.13 -9.56
CA VAL A 499 23.87 -22.02 -10.87
C VAL A 499 24.90 -20.88 -10.91
N GLU A 500 25.88 -20.97 -11.82
CA GLU A 500 26.85 -19.90 -12.07
C GLU A 500 26.25 -18.85 -13.01
N VAL A 501 26.07 -17.61 -12.52
CA VAL A 501 25.51 -16.45 -13.23
C VAL A 501 26.34 -15.20 -12.91
N ASP A 502 26.62 -14.38 -13.92
CA ASP A 502 27.44 -13.15 -13.84
C ASP A 502 28.82 -13.32 -13.15
N GLY A 503 29.30 -14.56 -13.07
CA GLY A 503 30.56 -14.94 -12.43
C GLY A 503 30.45 -15.26 -10.93
N LYS A 504 29.26 -15.28 -10.31
CA LYS A 504 29.01 -15.85 -8.96
C LYS A 504 28.03 -17.04 -9.02
N ASN A 505 27.87 -17.75 -7.91
CA ASN A 505 26.76 -18.70 -7.76
C ASN A 505 25.52 -17.93 -7.29
N ALA A 506 24.33 -18.40 -7.66
CA ALA A 506 23.05 -17.91 -7.14
C ALA A 506 21.97 -18.99 -7.27
N LEU A 507 20.89 -18.87 -6.49
CA LEU A 507 19.70 -19.71 -6.60
C LEU A 507 18.88 -19.27 -7.82
N GLN A 508 18.75 -20.13 -8.83
CA GLN A 508 17.82 -19.90 -9.94
C GLN A 508 16.41 -20.34 -9.56
N LEU A 509 15.44 -19.42 -9.73
CA LEU A 509 14.00 -19.68 -9.65
C LEU A 509 13.38 -19.53 -11.05
N ASN A 510 12.46 -20.44 -11.38
CA ASN A 510 12.01 -20.71 -12.76
C ASN A 510 10.53 -20.37 -13.01
N GLY A 511 9.84 -19.74 -12.05
CA GLY A 511 8.41 -19.44 -12.11
C GLY A 511 7.48 -20.63 -11.86
N GLY A 512 6.23 -20.31 -11.52
CA GLY A 512 5.24 -21.29 -11.10
C GLY A 512 5.64 -21.94 -9.77
N THR A 513 5.50 -23.26 -9.66
CA THR A 513 6.15 -24.05 -8.59
C THR A 513 7.68 -24.04 -8.80
N SER A 514 8.42 -23.29 -7.97
CA SER A 514 9.89 -23.23 -7.99
C SER A 514 10.39 -22.69 -6.65
N TYR A 515 11.03 -23.53 -5.83
CA TYR A 515 11.40 -23.15 -4.46
C TYR A 515 12.46 -24.04 -3.79
N ILE A 516 13.01 -23.51 -2.70
CA ILE A 516 13.71 -24.24 -1.64
C ILE A 516 13.00 -23.99 -0.29
N THR A 517 13.13 -24.92 0.66
CA THR A 517 12.53 -24.79 2.00
C THR A 517 13.59 -24.49 3.07
N THR A 518 13.18 -23.87 4.18
CA THR A 518 13.99 -23.69 5.40
C THR A 518 13.26 -24.16 6.66
N ASP A 519 14.00 -24.61 7.69
CA ASP A 519 13.48 -24.96 9.01
C ASP A 519 13.11 -23.72 9.89
N LEU A 520 13.08 -22.50 9.33
CA LEU A 520 12.63 -21.26 9.98
C LEU A 520 11.33 -20.77 9.32
N GLU A 521 10.20 -20.80 10.03
CA GLU A 521 8.89 -20.53 9.39
C GLU A 521 8.62 -19.06 9.12
N THR A 522 8.67 -18.22 10.16
CA THR A 522 8.39 -16.78 10.13
C THR A 522 9.20 -16.08 11.23
N ALA A 523 9.63 -14.84 10.99
CA ALA A 523 10.36 -14.02 11.97
C ALA A 523 9.61 -12.71 12.29
N GLY A 524 9.59 -12.37 13.59
CA GLY A 524 8.83 -11.26 14.16
C GLY A 524 9.26 -9.84 13.79
N LEU A 525 8.79 -8.86 14.58
CA LEU A 525 9.11 -7.44 14.41
C LEU A 525 10.51 -7.06 14.91
N GLY A 526 11.05 -5.94 14.42
CA GLY A 526 12.37 -5.45 14.78
C GLY A 526 13.51 -6.23 14.11
N ASN A 527 13.21 -6.87 12.98
CA ASN A 527 14.17 -7.60 12.18
C ASN A 527 14.49 -6.85 10.88
N ASP A 528 15.56 -7.30 10.25
CA ASP A 528 16.03 -6.90 8.93
C ASP A 528 16.09 -8.14 8.04
N LEU A 529 15.43 -8.10 6.89
CA LEU A 529 15.52 -9.13 5.84
C LEU A 529 16.15 -8.51 4.59
N ARG A 530 17.36 -8.93 4.27
CA ARG A 530 18.13 -8.49 3.11
C ARG A 530 18.27 -9.63 2.10
N VAL A 531 18.15 -9.32 0.82
CA VAL A 531 18.26 -10.27 -0.30
C VAL A 531 18.77 -9.57 -1.57
N LYS A 532 19.54 -10.28 -2.40
CA LYS A 532 19.89 -9.82 -3.75
C LYS A 532 19.07 -10.57 -4.79
N VAL A 533 18.53 -9.83 -5.75
CA VAL A 533 17.67 -10.39 -6.82
C VAL A 533 18.06 -9.85 -8.19
N LYS A 534 17.98 -10.70 -9.22
CA LYS A 534 18.03 -10.32 -10.65
C LYS A 534 16.81 -10.90 -11.36
N ARG A 535 15.87 -10.03 -11.72
CA ARG A 535 14.61 -10.37 -12.43
C ARG A 535 14.93 -10.62 -13.91
N THR A 536 14.46 -11.73 -14.47
CA THR A 536 14.69 -12.09 -15.89
C THR A 536 13.41 -12.31 -16.69
N SER A 537 12.27 -11.82 -16.18
CA SER A 537 10.97 -11.91 -16.83
C SER A 537 10.24 -10.57 -16.76
N ASP A 538 9.92 -10.06 -17.94
CA ASP A 538 9.04 -8.93 -18.24
C ASP A 538 7.62 -9.12 -17.72
N SER A 539 7.23 -10.34 -17.36
CA SER A 539 5.88 -10.64 -16.91
C SER A 539 5.47 -9.83 -15.67
N THR A 540 4.33 -9.16 -15.79
CA THR A 540 3.59 -8.47 -14.73
C THR A 540 2.64 -9.39 -13.95
N ASN A 541 2.68 -10.71 -14.21
CA ASN A 541 2.07 -11.67 -13.31
C ASN A 541 2.86 -11.73 -11.99
N GLU A 542 2.15 -12.11 -10.93
CA GLU A 542 2.70 -12.29 -9.59
C GLU A 542 4.00 -13.12 -9.57
N GLN A 543 4.99 -12.63 -8.80
CA GLN A 543 6.27 -13.30 -8.61
C GLN A 543 6.70 -13.19 -7.13
N ILE A 544 6.57 -14.29 -6.40
CA ILE A 544 6.87 -14.42 -4.97
C ILE A 544 8.36 -14.76 -4.76
N LEU A 545 8.99 -14.06 -3.81
CA LEU A 545 10.37 -14.30 -3.35
C LEU A 545 10.42 -15.16 -2.08
N PHE A 546 9.47 -14.97 -1.17
CA PHE A 546 9.38 -15.68 0.11
C PHE A 546 7.93 -15.93 0.47
N GLU A 547 7.59 -17.08 1.05
CA GLU A 547 6.24 -17.37 1.56
C GLU A 547 6.24 -18.25 2.82
N SER A 548 5.14 -18.19 3.56
CA SER A 548 4.83 -18.99 4.76
C SER A 548 3.30 -19.03 4.97
N SER A 549 2.84 -19.68 6.05
CA SER A 549 1.44 -19.64 6.49
C SER A 549 0.95 -18.24 6.89
N TYR A 550 1.85 -17.32 7.25
CA TYR A 550 1.52 -15.95 7.65
C TYR A 550 1.30 -15.01 6.46
N GLY A 551 2.09 -15.18 5.38
CA GLY A 551 2.13 -14.24 4.27
C GLY A 551 3.27 -14.50 3.28
N SER A 552 3.46 -13.57 2.35
CA SER A 552 4.47 -13.64 1.28
C SER A 552 5.12 -12.28 1.00
N ILE A 553 6.35 -12.28 0.50
CA ILE A 553 7.05 -11.09 -0.03
C ILE A 553 7.27 -11.30 -1.53
N LYS A 554 6.99 -10.28 -2.35
CA LYS A 554 6.90 -10.39 -3.81
C LYS A 554 7.85 -9.45 -4.53
N ALA A 555 8.52 -10.00 -5.55
CA ALA A 555 9.31 -9.30 -6.55
C ALA A 555 8.43 -8.55 -7.58
N VAL A 556 7.25 -9.11 -7.87
CA VAL A 556 6.21 -8.49 -8.70
C VAL A 556 4.88 -8.75 -8.00
N GLN A 557 4.29 -7.69 -7.45
CA GLN A 557 2.98 -7.69 -6.81
C GLN A 557 1.89 -7.65 -7.88
N THR A 558 0.75 -8.30 -7.61
CA THR A 558 -0.40 -8.30 -8.51
C THR A 558 -1.00 -6.88 -8.63
N GLU A 559 -1.57 -6.57 -9.79
CA GLU A 559 -2.10 -5.25 -10.21
C GLU A 559 -1.06 -4.12 -10.37
N THR A 560 -0.14 -3.92 -9.43
CA THR A 560 0.86 -2.82 -9.47
C THR A 560 2.14 -3.16 -10.24
N GLY A 561 2.56 -4.42 -10.25
CA GLY A 561 3.83 -4.86 -10.85
C GLY A 561 5.09 -4.47 -10.05
N GLN A 562 4.92 -3.85 -8.88
CA GLN A 562 5.98 -3.34 -8.00
C GLN A 562 6.52 -4.44 -7.06
N VAL A 563 7.56 -4.13 -6.28
CA VAL A 563 7.91 -4.93 -5.08
C VAL A 563 6.82 -4.74 -4.03
N GLY A 564 6.43 -5.82 -3.37
CA GLY A 564 5.31 -5.79 -2.43
C GLY A 564 5.29 -6.97 -1.47
N PHE A 565 4.19 -7.11 -0.73
CA PHE A 565 3.94 -8.24 0.15
C PHE A 565 2.44 -8.50 0.33
N SER A 566 2.10 -9.70 0.81
CA SER A 566 0.76 -10.02 1.27
C SER A 566 0.78 -10.62 2.67
N ARG A 567 -0.24 -10.29 3.46
CA ARG A 567 -0.55 -10.90 4.76
C ARG A 567 -2.07 -10.94 4.94
N GLU A 568 -2.58 -12.01 5.54
CA GLU A 568 -4.00 -12.16 5.95
C GLU A 568 -5.08 -11.95 4.85
N GLY A 569 -4.69 -11.95 3.57
CA GLY A 569 -5.57 -11.72 2.41
C GLY A 569 -5.42 -10.35 1.72
N TYR A 570 -4.55 -9.49 2.23
CA TYR A 570 -4.35 -8.10 1.77
C TYR A 570 -3.01 -7.96 1.05
N ASP A 571 -2.99 -7.11 0.03
CA ASP A 571 -1.83 -6.81 -0.82
C ASP A 571 -1.31 -5.39 -0.55
N TYR A 572 0.01 -5.27 -0.41
CA TYR A 572 0.73 -4.02 -0.19
C TYR A 572 1.84 -3.88 -1.24
N SER A 573 2.03 -2.68 -1.79
CA SER A 573 3.09 -2.40 -2.78
C SER A 573 3.94 -1.21 -2.32
N PHE A 574 5.25 -1.32 -2.48
CA PHE A 574 6.18 -0.20 -2.35
C PHE A 574 6.29 0.52 -3.69
N ASN A 575 6.65 1.80 -3.66
CA ASN A 575 6.89 2.66 -4.82
C ASN A 575 8.22 2.34 -5.54
N TYR A 576 8.40 1.07 -5.90
CA TYR A 576 9.61 0.54 -6.51
C TYR A 576 9.33 -0.67 -7.41
N THR A 577 9.78 -0.62 -8.67
CA THR A 577 9.66 -1.74 -9.63
C THR A 577 11.03 -2.37 -9.88
N LEU A 578 11.11 -3.70 -9.82
CA LEU A 578 12.36 -4.40 -10.11
C LEU A 578 12.79 -4.25 -11.58
N PRO A 579 14.00 -3.72 -11.87
CA PRO A 579 14.53 -3.63 -13.21
C PRO A 579 14.84 -5.02 -13.80
N LEU A 580 14.85 -5.12 -15.13
CA LEU A 580 15.13 -6.37 -15.83
C LEU A 580 16.62 -6.56 -16.07
N ASN A 581 17.09 -7.81 -15.89
CA ASN A 581 18.48 -8.28 -16.03
C ASN A 581 19.55 -7.57 -15.17
N GLU A 582 19.21 -6.50 -14.48
CA GLU A 582 20.05 -5.89 -13.45
C GLU A 582 19.92 -6.65 -12.12
N TRP A 583 21.01 -6.70 -11.36
CA TRP A 583 20.97 -7.11 -9.95
C TRP A 583 20.70 -5.91 -9.05
N VAL A 584 19.80 -6.10 -8.09
CA VAL A 584 19.57 -5.15 -7.00
C VAL A 584 19.56 -5.87 -5.66
N GLU A 585 19.80 -5.10 -4.60
CA GLU A 585 19.70 -5.51 -3.21
C GLU A 585 18.44 -4.89 -2.60
N LEU A 586 17.56 -5.72 -2.07
CA LEU A 586 16.38 -5.32 -1.31
C LEU A 586 16.66 -5.58 0.18
N GLU A 587 16.33 -4.60 1.02
CA GLU A 587 16.54 -4.64 2.47
C GLU A 587 15.25 -4.14 3.15
N PHE A 588 14.49 -5.08 3.70
CA PHE A 588 13.20 -4.84 4.36
C PHE A 588 13.42 -4.70 5.87
N LYS A 589 12.87 -3.66 6.50
CA LYS A 589 12.89 -3.47 7.96
C LYS A 589 11.47 -3.37 8.50
N ASN A 590 11.12 -4.19 9.50
CA ASN A 590 9.77 -4.23 10.06
C ASN A 590 9.66 -3.63 11.47
N GLU A 591 8.65 -2.78 11.68
CA GLU A 591 8.27 -2.25 12.99
C GLU A 591 6.75 -2.42 13.19
N LEU A 592 6.24 -2.10 14.38
CA LEU A 592 4.80 -2.09 14.62
C LEU A 592 4.13 -0.98 13.78
N ASN A 593 3.06 -1.35 13.07
CA ASN A 593 2.31 -0.57 12.07
C ASN A 593 3.06 -0.22 10.78
N THR A 594 4.36 -0.49 10.62
CA THR A 594 5.15 0.02 9.48
C THR A 594 6.17 -0.98 8.94
N ILE A 595 6.47 -0.89 7.65
CA ILE A 595 7.58 -1.61 7.00
C ILE A 595 8.28 -0.69 6.00
N GLN A 596 9.62 -0.74 6.00
CA GLN A 596 10.47 0.06 5.11
C GLN A 596 11.09 -0.81 4.01
N LEU A 597 11.21 -0.27 2.80
CA LEU A 597 12.01 -0.85 1.72
C LEU A 597 13.23 0.04 1.44
N TYR A 598 14.41 -0.52 1.66
CA TYR A 598 15.69 0.01 1.19
C TYR A 598 16.11 -0.74 -0.07
N VAL A 599 16.65 -0.02 -1.05
CA VAL A 599 17.21 -0.59 -2.29
C VAL A 599 18.66 -0.15 -2.41
N ASN A 600 19.58 -1.11 -2.58
CA ASN A 600 21.03 -0.87 -2.66
C ASN A 600 21.58 -0.01 -1.49
N GLY A 601 20.94 -0.08 -0.30
CA GLY A 601 21.29 0.68 0.90
C GLY A 601 20.70 2.09 1.01
N GLU A 602 19.87 2.55 0.06
CA GLU A 602 19.11 3.80 0.18
C GLU A 602 17.62 3.53 0.46
N LEU A 603 17.01 4.26 1.38
CA LEU A 603 15.58 4.16 1.69
C LEU A 603 14.78 4.65 0.47
N VAL A 604 14.02 3.76 -0.17
CA VAL A 604 13.14 4.12 -1.29
C VAL A 604 11.75 4.45 -0.78
N ASP A 605 11.21 3.64 0.13
CA ASP A 605 9.81 3.78 0.55
C ASP A 605 9.53 3.27 1.98
N THR A 606 8.39 3.66 2.55
CA THR A 606 7.87 3.17 3.84
C THR A 606 6.36 3.14 3.79
N ILE A 607 5.77 1.99 4.13
CA ILE A 607 4.31 1.80 4.13
C ILE A 607 3.80 1.90 5.57
N GLY A 608 2.70 2.65 5.75
CA GLY A 608 2.02 2.91 7.03
C GLY A 608 2.52 4.16 7.79
N ASP A 609 3.10 5.16 7.12
CA ASP A 609 3.66 6.36 7.77
C ASP A 609 2.91 7.67 7.50
N ASP A 610 2.36 7.89 6.31
CA ASP A 610 1.40 8.99 6.03
C ASP A 610 0.18 8.62 5.14
N GLU A 611 0.03 7.36 4.73
CA GLU A 611 -1.15 6.90 3.98
C GLU A 611 -2.39 6.75 4.87
N GLU A 612 -3.56 7.11 4.35
CA GLU A 612 -4.85 7.01 5.05
C GLU A 612 -5.91 6.25 4.24
N VAL A 613 -6.61 5.30 4.88
CA VAL A 613 -7.85 4.70 4.37
C VAL A 613 -9.04 5.40 5.01
N GLU A 614 -9.89 6.04 4.19
CA GLU A 614 -11.11 6.73 4.64
C GLU A 614 -10.86 7.73 5.79
N GLY A 615 -9.69 8.40 5.78
CA GLY A 615 -9.27 9.36 6.81
C GLY A 615 -8.73 8.75 8.11
N ARG A 616 -8.22 7.51 8.07
CA ARG A 616 -7.57 6.79 9.18
C ARG A 616 -6.20 6.26 8.70
N PRO A 617 -5.13 6.31 9.50
CA PRO A 617 -3.82 5.79 9.10
C PRO A 617 -3.88 4.32 8.67
N LEU A 618 -3.19 3.97 7.58
CA LEU A 618 -2.95 2.58 7.19
C LEU A 618 -1.96 1.92 8.17
N LEU A 619 -2.21 0.66 8.54
CA LEU A 619 -1.25 -0.15 9.30
C LEU A 619 -0.65 -1.25 8.41
N ALA A 620 0.66 -1.45 8.53
CA ALA A 620 1.47 -2.31 7.66
C ALA A 620 2.42 -3.27 8.44
N THR A 621 1.99 -3.73 9.62
CA THR A 621 2.75 -4.63 10.53
C THR A 621 3.08 -6.00 9.89
N MET A 622 4.21 -6.11 9.20
CA MET A 622 4.57 -7.30 8.42
C MET A 622 5.67 -8.13 9.12
N MET A 623 5.35 -9.37 9.49
CA MET A 623 6.34 -10.38 9.91
C MET A 623 7.02 -10.99 8.67
N PHE A 624 8.28 -11.41 8.75
CA PHE A 624 9.00 -11.93 7.59
C PHE A 624 8.77 -13.43 7.38
N PRO A 625 8.15 -13.86 6.26
CA PRO A 625 7.97 -15.26 5.92
C PRO A 625 9.30 -15.87 5.46
N MET A 626 9.69 -17.03 6.00
CA MET A 626 11.00 -17.65 5.74
C MET A 626 10.95 -19.15 5.43
N SER A 627 9.80 -19.82 5.57
CA SER A 627 9.69 -21.28 5.37
C SER A 627 10.00 -21.71 3.93
N VAL A 628 9.73 -20.84 2.95
CA VAL A 628 9.92 -21.06 1.53
C VAL A 628 10.65 -19.86 0.91
N ILE A 629 11.69 -20.12 0.12
CA ILE A 629 12.34 -19.13 -0.76
C ILE A 629 12.02 -19.51 -2.21
N GLY A 630 11.34 -18.62 -2.93
CA GLY A 630 10.52 -18.94 -4.10
C GLY A 630 9.05 -19.12 -3.72
N SER A 631 8.33 -20.02 -4.41
CA SER A 631 6.93 -20.35 -4.08
C SER A 631 6.50 -21.72 -4.62
N GLU A 632 5.54 -22.36 -3.96
CA GLU A 632 4.83 -23.52 -4.48
C GLU A 632 3.90 -23.18 -5.66
N THR A 633 3.53 -21.90 -5.83
CA THR A 633 2.48 -21.45 -6.76
C THR A 633 2.95 -20.46 -7.83
N ASN A 634 3.47 -19.29 -7.43
CA ASN A 634 3.76 -18.14 -8.29
C ASN A 634 5.18 -17.61 -8.04
N ALA A 635 6.19 -18.49 -8.13
CA ALA A 635 7.57 -18.13 -7.81
C ALA A 635 8.16 -17.07 -8.74
N PHE A 636 9.17 -16.37 -8.23
CA PHE A 636 10.04 -15.48 -9.01
C PHE A 636 10.69 -16.17 -10.21
N ILE A 637 10.93 -15.39 -11.27
CA ILE A 637 11.60 -15.82 -12.51
C ILE A 637 12.90 -15.03 -12.64
N GLY A 638 13.99 -15.60 -12.13
CA GLY A 638 15.26 -14.91 -12.00
C GLY A 638 16.24 -15.63 -11.08
N TYR A 639 17.11 -14.84 -10.45
CA TYR A 639 18.13 -15.34 -9.53
C TYR A 639 18.02 -14.65 -8.17
N VAL A 640 18.18 -15.43 -7.10
CA VAL A 640 18.21 -14.99 -5.70
C VAL A 640 19.59 -15.31 -5.13
N ASP A 641 20.16 -14.36 -4.39
CA ASP A 641 21.46 -14.49 -3.73
C ASP A 641 21.45 -13.76 -2.38
N ASP A 642 22.41 -14.12 -1.52
CA ASP A 642 22.81 -13.35 -0.35
C ASP A 642 21.65 -13.01 0.62
N VAL A 643 20.85 -14.02 0.98
CA VAL A 643 19.72 -13.86 1.91
C VAL A 643 20.25 -13.76 3.34
N ARG A 644 19.95 -12.66 4.03
CA ARG A 644 20.37 -12.39 5.41
C ARG A 644 19.17 -11.97 6.24
N LEU A 645 19.08 -12.50 7.46
CA LEU A 645 18.05 -12.16 8.44
C LEU A 645 18.69 -11.93 9.81
N GLY A 646 18.29 -10.89 10.53
CA GLY A 646 18.77 -10.62 11.90
C GLY A 646 18.06 -9.44 12.59
N MET A 647 18.34 -9.24 13.87
CA MET A 647 17.65 -8.24 14.70
C MET A 647 18.36 -6.87 14.69
N ASN A 648 17.80 -5.88 13.98
CA ASN A 648 18.25 -4.48 14.02
C ASN A 648 19.74 -4.25 13.61
N ASP A 649 20.27 -5.01 12.65
CA ASP A 649 21.64 -4.81 12.16
C ASP A 649 21.75 -3.63 11.16
N ASP A 650 22.70 -2.70 11.42
CA ASP A 650 23.03 -1.56 10.55
C ASP A 650 23.92 -2.04 9.38
N PHE A 651 23.32 -2.63 8.33
CA PHE A 651 24.07 -3.17 7.19
C PHE A 651 24.77 -2.12 6.33
N ALA A 652 25.94 -2.48 5.79
CA ALA A 652 26.53 -1.82 4.63
C ALA A 652 26.09 -2.51 3.33
N SER A 653 25.55 -1.74 2.36
CA SER A 653 25.32 -2.27 1.01
C SER A 653 26.65 -2.67 0.38
N THR A 654 26.68 -3.84 -0.28
CA THR A 654 27.86 -4.29 -1.02
C THR A 654 27.76 -4.03 -2.52
N MET A 655 26.68 -3.37 -2.98
CA MET A 655 26.37 -3.33 -4.41
C MET A 655 27.45 -2.63 -5.24
N GLU A 656 28.15 -1.61 -4.73
CA GLU A 656 29.34 -1.05 -5.40
C GLU A 656 30.43 -2.10 -5.70
N LEU A 657 30.61 -3.08 -4.80
CA LEU A 657 31.59 -4.15 -4.95
C LEU A 657 31.06 -5.30 -5.83
N ASP A 658 29.80 -5.70 -5.68
CA ASP A 658 29.14 -6.65 -6.57
C ASP A 658 29.19 -6.14 -8.03
N TYR A 659 28.80 -4.88 -8.30
CA TYR A 659 28.93 -4.24 -9.62
C TYR A 659 30.37 -4.24 -10.15
N ALA A 660 31.36 -3.92 -9.30
CA ALA A 660 32.77 -3.93 -9.67
C ALA A 660 33.30 -5.35 -9.96
N LEU A 661 32.75 -6.38 -9.30
CA LEU A 661 33.08 -7.79 -9.52
C LEU A 661 32.49 -8.33 -10.83
N TRP A 662 31.26 -7.96 -11.19
CA TRP A 662 30.67 -8.34 -12.48
C TRP A 662 31.38 -7.64 -13.63
N ASN A 663 31.64 -6.34 -13.53
CA ASN A 663 32.44 -5.60 -14.51
C ASN A 663 33.85 -6.21 -14.68
N ALA A 664 34.50 -6.62 -13.58
CA ALA A 664 35.80 -7.29 -13.63
C ALA A 664 35.75 -8.72 -14.19
N SER A 665 34.63 -9.42 -14.04
CA SER A 665 34.42 -10.77 -14.59
C SER A 665 34.10 -10.71 -16.09
N ALA A 666 33.33 -9.71 -16.53
CA ALA A 666 32.97 -9.45 -17.92
C ALA A 666 34.19 -9.18 -18.83
N VAL A 667 35.20 -8.46 -18.31
CA VAL A 667 36.45 -8.16 -19.06
C VAL A 667 37.59 -9.17 -18.83
N LEU A 668 37.36 -10.26 -18.08
CA LEU A 668 38.43 -11.17 -17.64
C LEU A 668 39.00 -12.04 -18.79
N ASP A 669 40.30 -11.92 -19.06
CA ASP A 669 40.95 -12.61 -20.18
C ASP A 669 42.39 -13.14 -19.88
N ASP A 670 42.96 -13.82 -20.87
CA ASP A 670 44.33 -14.38 -20.88
C ASP A 670 45.43 -13.29 -20.71
N SER A 671 45.11 -12.00 -20.86
CA SER A 671 46.02 -10.86 -20.76
C SER A 671 45.99 -10.15 -19.40
N ASN A 672 44.83 -10.12 -18.72
CA ASN A 672 44.61 -9.38 -17.48
C ASN A 672 44.38 -10.25 -16.21
N THR A 673 44.21 -11.58 -16.36
CA THR A 673 44.01 -12.53 -15.24
C THR A 673 45.05 -12.44 -14.10
N ASP A 674 46.32 -12.16 -14.40
CA ASP A 674 47.40 -11.96 -13.40
C ASP A 674 47.15 -10.74 -12.46
N ILE A 675 46.15 -9.90 -12.76
CA ILE A 675 45.76 -8.68 -12.02
C ILE A 675 44.31 -8.79 -11.49
N LEU A 676 43.35 -9.16 -12.34
CA LEU A 676 41.92 -9.17 -11.96
C LEU A 676 41.56 -10.37 -11.08
N THR A 677 42.02 -11.59 -11.40
CA THR A 677 41.64 -12.80 -10.64
C THR A 677 41.96 -12.69 -9.14
N PRO A 678 43.13 -12.19 -8.69
CA PRO A 678 43.40 -11.99 -7.26
C PRO A 678 42.53 -10.94 -6.56
N LEU A 679 41.95 -9.98 -7.29
CA LEU A 679 41.01 -9.00 -6.73
C LEU A 679 39.59 -9.59 -6.67
N ILE A 680 39.18 -10.34 -7.69
CA ILE A 680 37.90 -11.08 -7.72
C ILE A 680 37.84 -12.12 -6.60
N GLU A 681 38.92 -12.87 -6.36
CA GLU A 681 39.03 -13.81 -5.24
C GLU A 681 38.87 -13.10 -3.88
N GLN A 682 39.44 -11.89 -3.71
CA GLN A 682 39.30 -11.10 -2.49
C GLN A 682 37.91 -10.51 -2.31
N GLY A 683 37.22 -10.14 -3.40
CA GLY A 683 35.86 -9.61 -3.33
C GLY A 683 34.86 -10.68 -2.90
N LYS A 684 34.97 -11.88 -3.46
CA LYS A 684 34.18 -13.04 -3.03
C LYS A 684 34.42 -13.41 -1.57
N GLU A 685 35.68 -13.46 -1.10
CA GLU A 685 36.01 -13.70 0.32
C GLU A 685 35.51 -12.57 1.26
N LEU A 686 35.21 -11.37 0.73
CA LEU A 686 34.59 -10.28 1.48
C LEU A 686 33.06 -10.40 1.51
N LEU A 687 32.41 -10.76 0.39
CA LEU A 687 30.96 -10.89 0.31
C LEU A 687 30.40 -12.01 1.21
N THR A 688 31.13 -13.11 1.41
CA THR A 688 30.73 -14.22 2.31
C THR A 688 30.73 -13.86 3.81
N GLN A 689 30.84 -12.59 4.20
CA GLN A 689 30.81 -12.12 5.59
C GLN A 689 29.46 -11.44 5.89
N TYR A 690 28.84 -11.78 7.02
CA TYR A 690 27.51 -11.30 7.42
C TYR A 690 27.41 -9.76 7.55
N ASP A 691 28.44 -9.11 8.09
CA ASP A 691 28.65 -7.66 8.02
C ASP A 691 30.09 -7.35 7.56
N PRO A 692 30.31 -7.03 6.26
CA PRO A 692 31.62 -6.64 5.75
C PRO A 692 31.86 -5.13 5.95
N GLU A 693 32.94 -4.75 6.67
CA GLU A 693 33.27 -3.33 6.93
C GLU A 693 33.19 -2.47 5.65
N ALA A 694 32.31 -1.46 5.61
CA ALA A 694 32.10 -0.59 4.44
C ALA A 694 33.40 -0.03 3.83
N ALA A 695 34.38 0.35 4.66
CA ALA A 695 35.68 0.84 4.19
C ALA A 695 36.52 -0.22 3.43
N ALA A 696 36.25 -1.51 3.61
CA ALA A 696 36.82 -2.61 2.83
C ALA A 696 36.08 -2.77 1.49
N ILE A 697 34.75 -2.63 1.48
CA ILE A 697 33.90 -2.58 0.27
C ILE A 697 34.40 -1.45 -0.65
N GLU A 698 34.37 -0.20 -0.18
CA GLU A 698 34.87 1.00 -0.87
C GLU A 698 36.28 0.77 -1.46
N THR A 699 37.20 0.24 -0.64
CA THR A 699 38.62 0.07 -0.98
C THR A 699 38.81 -0.97 -2.09
N LEU A 700 37.97 -2.00 -2.15
CA LEU A 700 38.12 -3.10 -3.10
C LEU A 700 37.33 -2.86 -4.39
N ALA A 701 36.13 -2.28 -4.30
CA ALA A 701 35.38 -1.78 -5.45
C ALA A 701 36.22 -0.77 -6.25
N ALA A 702 36.86 0.19 -5.57
CA ALA A 702 37.77 1.14 -6.21
C ALA A 702 38.99 0.47 -6.89
N GLN A 703 39.55 -0.59 -6.29
CA GLN A 703 40.68 -1.34 -6.89
C GLN A 703 40.27 -2.17 -8.11
N LEU A 704 39.07 -2.75 -8.10
CA LEU A 704 38.49 -3.45 -9.23
C LEU A 704 38.19 -2.47 -10.37
N ASN A 705 37.54 -1.34 -10.08
CA ASN A 705 37.22 -0.31 -11.07
C ASN A 705 38.49 0.37 -11.66
N GLU A 706 39.51 0.67 -10.85
CA GLU A 706 40.83 1.12 -11.35
C GLU A 706 41.51 0.09 -12.26
N ALA A 707 41.23 -1.21 -12.08
CA ALA A 707 41.79 -2.28 -12.91
C ALA A 707 40.98 -2.53 -14.19
N VAL A 708 39.64 -2.51 -14.12
CA VAL A 708 38.72 -2.67 -15.27
C VAL A 708 38.93 -1.55 -16.30
N ALA A 709 39.09 -0.30 -15.84
CA ALA A 709 39.35 0.86 -16.69
C ALA A 709 40.69 0.81 -17.47
N LEU A 710 41.50 -0.25 -17.30
CA LEU A 710 42.71 -0.51 -18.09
C LEU A 710 42.50 -1.56 -19.20
N TYR A 711 41.35 -2.23 -19.24
CA TYR A 711 41.04 -3.36 -20.14
C TYR A 711 39.63 -3.32 -20.75
N ASN A 712 38.76 -2.39 -20.35
CA ASN A 712 37.45 -2.19 -20.99
C ASN A 712 37.62 -1.48 -22.34
N ASP A 713 38.05 -2.21 -23.37
CA ASP A 713 38.31 -1.70 -24.72
C ASP A 713 37.00 -1.52 -25.56
N GLU A 714 35.87 -2.11 -25.14
CA GLU A 714 34.57 -2.06 -25.81
C GLU A 714 33.42 -1.94 -24.77
N THR A 715 32.63 -0.87 -24.82
CA THR A 715 31.46 -0.64 -23.94
C THR A 715 30.16 -1.19 -24.54
N ALA A 716 29.13 -1.34 -23.70
CA ALA A 716 27.75 -1.55 -24.14
C ALA A 716 27.21 -0.33 -24.93
N ASP A 717 26.18 -0.55 -25.75
CA ASP A 717 25.49 0.49 -26.51
C ASP A 717 24.26 1.01 -25.73
N TYR A 718 24.25 2.33 -25.50
CA TYR A 718 23.20 3.06 -24.79
C TYR A 718 22.34 3.92 -25.74
N SER A 719 22.56 3.85 -27.06
CA SER A 719 21.95 4.78 -28.04
C SER A 719 20.41 4.80 -27.98
N ARG A 720 19.79 3.65 -27.74
CA ARG A 720 18.33 3.51 -27.58
C ARG A 720 17.83 4.09 -26.25
N VAL A 721 18.54 3.83 -25.16
CA VAL A 721 18.28 4.42 -23.83
C VAL A 721 18.38 5.96 -23.91
N GLN A 722 19.44 6.49 -24.54
CA GLN A 722 19.63 7.93 -24.73
C GLN A 722 18.51 8.57 -25.55
N ALA A 723 17.99 7.91 -26.59
CA ALA A 723 16.86 8.43 -27.36
C ALA A 723 15.58 8.57 -26.53
N TYR A 724 15.30 7.66 -25.58
CA TYR A 724 14.18 7.81 -24.64
C TYR A 724 14.44 8.88 -23.57
N ILE A 725 15.69 9.01 -23.09
CA ILE A 725 16.11 10.11 -22.22
C ILE A 725 15.90 11.46 -22.92
N ASP A 726 16.25 11.58 -24.19
CA ASP A 726 16.11 12.82 -24.96
C ASP A 726 14.63 13.15 -25.24
N LEU A 727 13.78 12.14 -25.50
CA LEU A 727 12.32 12.31 -25.59
C LEU A 727 11.73 12.83 -24.28
N PHE A 728 12.09 12.24 -23.14
CA PHE A 728 11.61 12.69 -21.82
C PHE A 728 12.10 14.11 -21.47
N ASN A 729 13.36 14.44 -21.76
CA ASN A 729 13.89 15.79 -21.59
C ASN A 729 13.31 16.82 -22.58
N SER A 730 12.58 16.38 -23.61
CA SER A 730 11.92 17.25 -24.59
C SER A 730 10.46 17.60 -24.25
N SER A 731 9.83 16.90 -23.30
CA SER A 731 8.46 17.19 -22.86
C SER A 731 8.41 18.08 -21.61
N ASP A 732 7.30 18.82 -21.44
CA ASP A 732 7.03 19.60 -20.23
C ASP A 732 6.52 18.69 -19.12
N THR A 733 7.42 18.21 -18.27
CA THR A 733 7.08 17.30 -17.16
C THR A 733 6.10 17.87 -16.14
N SER A 734 5.81 19.18 -16.14
CA SER A 734 4.87 19.78 -15.19
C SER A 734 3.41 19.33 -15.38
N VAL A 735 3.07 18.81 -16.57
CA VAL A 735 1.74 18.25 -16.89
C VAL A 735 1.48 16.89 -16.26
N PHE A 736 2.51 16.14 -15.89
CA PHE A 736 2.40 14.78 -15.35
C PHE A 736 2.27 14.78 -13.83
N THR A 737 1.72 13.74 -13.21
CA THR A 737 1.70 13.57 -11.75
C THR A 737 3.14 13.53 -11.21
N ASP A 738 3.38 14.16 -10.06
CA ASP A 738 4.73 14.23 -9.47
C ASP A 738 5.26 12.82 -9.13
N GLU A 739 4.34 11.89 -8.85
CA GLU A 739 4.54 10.46 -8.62
C GLU A 739 5.01 9.69 -9.86
N SER A 740 4.30 9.79 -10.99
CA SER A 740 4.72 9.09 -12.22
C SER A 740 6.03 9.66 -12.81
N VAL A 741 6.30 10.96 -12.58
CA VAL A 741 7.61 11.56 -12.86
C VAL A 741 8.70 11.03 -11.92
N ALA A 742 8.38 10.76 -10.65
CA ALA A 742 9.32 10.12 -9.72
C ALA A 742 9.65 8.69 -10.15
N ALA A 743 8.69 7.91 -10.65
CA ALA A 743 8.93 6.57 -11.20
C ALA A 743 9.90 6.57 -12.39
N VAL A 744 9.72 7.49 -13.35
CA VAL A 744 10.70 7.67 -14.46
C VAL A 744 12.08 8.09 -13.90
N THR A 745 12.10 9.02 -12.93
CA THR A 745 13.36 9.50 -12.32
C THR A 745 14.11 8.37 -11.60
N GLN A 746 13.40 7.50 -10.89
CA GLN A 746 13.94 6.32 -10.21
C GLN A 746 14.64 5.35 -11.19
N VAL A 747 14.04 5.13 -12.37
CA VAL A 747 14.70 4.33 -13.42
C VAL A 747 15.94 5.06 -13.94
N LEU A 748 15.86 6.37 -14.23
CA LEU A 748 16.99 7.15 -14.74
C LEU A 748 18.20 7.17 -13.79
N ASP A 749 17.97 7.35 -12.49
CA ASP A 749 19.02 7.34 -11.46
C ASP A 749 19.62 5.93 -11.24
N SER A 750 18.95 4.86 -11.69
CA SER A 750 19.47 3.48 -11.62
C SER A 750 20.46 3.10 -12.75
N ILE A 751 20.52 3.88 -13.83
CA ILE A 751 21.29 3.54 -15.04
C ILE A 751 22.80 3.63 -14.77
N ARG A 752 23.48 2.47 -14.78
CA ARG A 752 24.95 2.42 -14.74
C ARG A 752 25.52 2.60 -16.14
N TYR A 753 26.38 3.61 -16.30
CA TYR A 753 27.11 3.93 -17.53
C TYR A 753 28.49 3.24 -17.58
N ASP A 754 29.16 3.32 -18.74
CA ASP A 754 30.49 2.74 -19.03
C ASP A 754 30.59 1.20 -18.83
N LEU A 755 29.45 0.47 -18.87
CA LEU A 755 29.44 -0.99 -18.75
C LEU A 755 30.21 -1.66 -19.90
N PRO A 756 30.93 -2.77 -19.65
CA PRO A 756 31.53 -3.59 -20.71
C PRO A 756 30.50 -4.14 -21.70
N SER A 757 30.86 -4.27 -22.98
CA SER A 757 29.98 -4.78 -24.05
C SER A 757 29.42 -6.19 -23.82
N ALA A 758 30.01 -6.96 -22.89
CA ALA A 758 29.52 -8.26 -22.47
C ALA A 758 28.32 -8.22 -21.48
N LEU A 759 27.92 -7.02 -21.01
CA LEU A 759 26.75 -6.78 -20.14
C LEU A 759 25.63 -6.00 -20.85
N GLN A 760 25.52 -6.15 -22.18
CA GLN A 760 24.48 -5.49 -22.98
C GLN A 760 23.05 -5.85 -22.50
N ASP A 761 22.85 -7.06 -21.96
CA ASP A 761 21.56 -7.51 -21.42
C ASP A 761 21.03 -6.64 -20.26
N VAL A 762 21.93 -5.97 -19.53
CA VAL A 762 21.61 -5.00 -18.48
C VAL A 762 21.15 -3.67 -19.10
N VAL A 763 21.78 -3.22 -20.19
CA VAL A 763 21.43 -1.96 -20.86
C VAL A 763 20.14 -2.10 -21.68
N ASP A 764 19.93 -3.26 -22.30
CA ASP A 764 18.65 -3.64 -22.91
C ASP A 764 17.53 -3.67 -21.85
N GLY A 765 17.86 -4.12 -20.62
CA GLY A 765 16.98 -4.06 -19.45
C GLY A 765 16.65 -2.64 -19.00
N TYR A 766 17.64 -1.73 -18.96
CA TYR A 766 17.42 -0.30 -18.69
C TYR A 766 16.52 0.36 -19.76
N GLU A 767 16.64 -0.02 -21.04
CA GLU A 767 15.73 0.46 -22.08
C GLU A 767 14.29 0.03 -21.77
N GLN A 768 14.07 -1.25 -21.48
CA GLN A 768 12.73 -1.76 -21.21
C GLN A 768 12.10 -1.12 -19.97
N SER A 769 12.82 -1.04 -18.84
CA SER A 769 12.28 -0.40 -17.63
C SER A 769 12.03 1.11 -17.82
N LEU A 770 12.81 1.80 -18.66
CA LEU A 770 12.55 3.20 -19.02
C LEU A 770 11.32 3.35 -19.91
N VAL A 771 11.13 2.45 -20.88
CA VAL A 771 9.92 2.41 -21.71
C VAL A 771 8.67 2.16 -20.86
N GLU A 772 8.71 1.18 -19.95
CA GLU A 772 7.62 0.86 -19.02
C GLU A 772 7.26 2.07 -18.13
N ALA A 773 8.24 2.75 -17.56
CA ALA A 773 8.01 3.96 -16.77
C ALA A 773 7.46 5.15 -17.61
N LEU A 774 7.89 5.29 -18.87
CA LEU A 774 7.38 6.33 -19.78
C LEU A 774 5.96 6.04 -20.28
N ASP A 775 5.55 4.77 -20.39
CA ASP A 775 4.15 4.38 -20.63
C ASP A 775 3.28 4.61 -19.37
N GLY A 776 3.86 4.47 -18.18
CA GLY A 776 3.23 4.78 -16.88
C GLY A 776 3.08 6.28 -16.53
N LEU A 777 3.52 7.22 -17.39
CA LEU A 777 3.38 8.65 -17.13
C LEU A 777 1.91 9.09 -17.13
N GLU A 778 1.39 9.52 -15.97
CA GLU A 778 0.01 9.99 -15.81
C GLU A 778 -0.08 11.51 -15.89
N THR A 779 -1.10 12.04 -16.56
CA THR A 779 -1.37 13.48 -16.65
C THR A 779 -2.14 13.96 -15.41
N LYS A 780 -1.74 15.11 -14.82
CA LYS A 780 -2.47 15.72 -13.70
C LYS A 780 -3.91 16.01 -14.11
N THR A 781 -4.87 15.74 -13.21
CA THR A 781 -6.29 16.02 -13.44
C THR A 781 -6.51 17.51 -13.71
N LEU A 782 -7.09 17.82 -14.87
CA LEU A 782 -7.46 19.19 -15.22
C LEU A 782 -8.69 19.63 -14.41
N THR A 783 -8.55 20.74 -13.69
CA THR A 783 -9.70 21.48 -13.15
C THR A 783 -10.56 21.97 -14.30
N ASP A 784 -11.86 21.65 -14.30
CA ASP A 784 -12.81 22.14 -15.30
C ASP A 784 -12.86 23.68 -15.30
N LEU A 785 -12.34 24.29 -16.37
CA LEU A 785 -12.18 25.74 -16.53
C LEU A 785 -13.51 26.49 -16.68
N TYR A 786 -14.64 25.79 -16.77
CA TYR A 786 -15.97 26.41 -16.68
C TYR A 786 -16.36 26.80 -15.25
N TYR A 787 -15.67 26.27 -14.23
CA TYR A 787 -15.96 26.56 -12.83
C TYR A 787 -14.81 27.31 -12.14
N VAL A 788 -15.15 28.05 -11.08
CA VAL A 788 -14.16 28.53 -10.12
C VAL A 788 -13.70 27.33 -9.30
N ASP A 789 -12.38 27.14 -9.20
CA ASP A 789 -11.75 26.13 -8.35
C ASP A 789 -12.31 26.20 -6.91
N GLN A 790 -12.96 25.11 -6.51
CA GLN A 790 -13.69 25.02 -5.25
C GLN A 790 -12.75 25.06 -4.03
N SER A 791 -11.50 24.64 -4.17
CA SER A 791 -10.47 24.74 -3.13
C SER A 791 -10.06 26.19 -2.82
N THR A 792 -10.28 27.12 -3.77
CA THR A 792 -10.03 28.56 -3.60
C THR A 792 -11.23 29.33 -3.04
N MET A 793 -12.35 28.65 -2.80
CA MET A 793 -13.58 29.23 -2.28
C MET A 793 -13.79 28.90 -0.80
N THR A 794 -14.58 29.74 -0.12
CA THR A 794 -15.04 29.46 1.24
C THR A 794 -16.55 29.68 1.34
N ALA A 795 -17.25 28.71 1.93
CA ALA A 795 -18.69 28.75 2.07
C ALA A 795 -19.14 29.21 3.47
N THR A 796 -20.15 30.07 3.53
CA THR A 796 -20.81 30.46 4.79
C THR A 796 -22.33 30.47 4.63
N ALA A 797 -23.07 30.13 5.70
CA ALA A 797 -24.51 29.97 5.64
C ALA A 797 -25.29 30.77 6.70
N SER A 798 -26.58 30.97 6.42
CA SER A 798 -27.57 31.54 7.35
C SER A 798 -27.65 30.81 8.70
N SER A 799 -27.43 29.50 8.67
CA SER A 799 -27.38 28.55 9.76
C SER A 799 -26.93 27.22 9.18
N TYR A 800 -26.34 26.36 9.99
CA TYR A 800 -26.07 24.97 9.61
C TYR A 800 -26.20 24.06 10.83
N GLN A 801 -26.37 22.77 10.60
CA GLN A 801 -26.56 21.79 11.65
C GLN A 801 -25.21 21.23 12.15
N GLN A 802 -25.08 21.06 13.47
CA GLN A 802 -23.85 20.60 14.13
C GLN A 802 -23.78 19.05 14.17
N ASP A 803 -23.93 18.41 13.02
CA ASP A 803 -23.93 16.94 12.83
C ASP A 803 -23.04 16.50 11.64
N GLY A 804 -22.13 17.36 11.20
CA GLY A 804 -21.32 17.18 9.99
C GLY A 804 -21.88 17.90 8.76
N SER A 805 -23.13 18.40 8.80
CA SER A 805 -23.77 19.14 7.70
C SER A 805 -23.27 20.60 7.52
N ASP A 806 -21.95 20.80 7.60
CA ASP A 806 -21.29 22.12 7.58
C ASP A 806 -21.42 22.82 6.21
N PRO A 807 -21.27 24.17 6.14
CA PRO A 807 -21.40 24.90 4.88
C PRO A 807 -20.29 24.58 3.87
N SER A 808 -19.14 24.11 4.34
CA SER A 808 -17.98 23.69 3.52
C SER A 808 -18.32 22.57 2.54
N ASN A 809 -19.28 21.73 2.89
CA ASN A 809 -19.68 20.51 2.20
C ASN A 809 -20.43 20.76 0.87
N VAL A 810 -20.29 21.96 0.31
CA VAL A 810 -20.77 22.34 -1.03
C VAL A 810 -19.61 22.70 -1.97
N LEU A 811 -18.38 22.43 -1.50
CA LEU A 811 -17.10 22.71 -2.13
C LEU A 811 -16.11 21.54 -1.98
N ASP A 812 -16.56 20.38 -1.48
CA ASP A 812 -15.71 19.19 -1.26
C ASP A 812 -15.71 18.23 -2.45
N GLY A 813 -16.67 18.39 -3.38
CA GLY A 813 -16.81 17.56 -4.57
C GLY A 813 -17.61 16.27 -4.35
N ASP A 814 -17.91 15.90 -3.10
CA ASP A 814 -18.67 14.68 -2.80
C ASP A 814 -20.17 14.96 -2.69
N THR A 815 -20.94 14.38 -3.60
CA THR A 815 -22.40 14.51 -3.57
C THR A 815 -23.09 13.68 -2.46
N SER A 816 -22.37 12.83 -1.73
CA SER A 816 -22.87 12.12 -0.56
C SER A 816 -23.03 13.04 0.66
N THR A 817 -22.08 13.99 0.83
CA THR A 817 -22.17 15.04 1.86
C THR A 817 -23.25 16.08 1.52
N MET A 818 -23.55 16.97 2.47
CA MET A 818 -24.38 18.15 2.22
C MET A 818 -24.20 19.22 3.27
N TRP A 819 -24.34 20.49 2.86
CA TRP A 819 -24.80 21.52 3.78
C TRP A 819 -26.29 21.34 4.09
N HIS A 820 -26.67 21.46 5.37
CA HIS A 820 -28.06 21.52 5.80
C HIS A 820 -28.28 22.56 6.90
N THR A 821 -29.38 23.31 6.86
CA THR A 821 -29.72 24.29 7.92
C THR A 821 -30.01 23.61 9.25
N ASP A 822 -29.71 24.32 10.36
CA ASP A 822 -30.11 23.93 11.72
C ASP A 822 -31.59 23.51 11.75
N TRP A 823 -31.85 22.27 12.19
CA TRP A 823 -33.20 21.66 12.15
C TRP A 823 -34.25 22.48 12.92
N THR A 824 -33.83 23.36 13.84
CA THR A 824 -34.71 24.22 14.64
C THR A 824 -35.05 25.56 13.97
N ILE A 825 -34.31 25.95 12.92
CA ILE A 825 -34.44 27.25 12.25
C ILE A 825 -35.17 27.06 10.91
N THR A 826 -36.44 27.48 10.87
CA THR A 826 -37.34 27.38 9.70
C THR A 826 -37.97 28.72 9.30
N ASP A 827 -37.40 29.84 9.79
CA ASP A 827 -37.81 31.21 9.45
C ASP A 827 -37.11 31.65 8.14
N MET A 828 -37.79 31.46 7.00
CA MET A 828 -37.31 31.84 5.66
C MET A 828 -37.11 33.36 5.47
N PRO A 829 -36.17 33.81 4.62
CA PRO A 829 -35.34 33.03 3.71
C PRO A 829 -34.02 32.55 4.33
N HIS A 830 -33.60 31.34 3.94
CA HIS A 830 -32.23 30.86 4.16
C HIS A 830 -31.28 31.36 3.06
N TRP A 831 -29.98 31.22 3.28
CA TRP A 831 -28.95 31.49 2.28
C TRP A 831 -27.67 30.69 2.58
N ILE A 832 -26.92 30.43 1.52
CA ILE A 832 -25.50 30.05 1.52
C ILE A 832 -24.75 30.99 0.57
N ASP A 833 -23.52 31.34 0.92
CA ASP A 833 -22.69 32.37 0.30
C ASP A 833 -21.28 31.83 0.09
N LEU A 834 -20.81 31.87 -1.15
CA LEU A 834 -19.50 31.42 -1.57
C LEU A 834 -18.60 32.64 -1.79
N GLU A 835 -17.55 32.79 -0.98
CA GLU A 835 -16.51 33.82 -1.13
C GLU A 835 -15.31 33.21 -1.88
N MET A 836 -15.05 33.70 -3.09
CA MET A 836 -13.88 33.37 -3.93
C MET A 836 -12.68 34.20 -3.45
N GLU A 837 -11.42 33.73 -3.50
CA GLU A 837 -10.29 34.49 -2.92
C GLU A 837 -10.12 35.92 -3.51
N GLU A 838 -10.27 36.07 -4.83
CA GLU A 838 -10.09 37.31 -5.60
C GLU A 838 -11.39 37.77 -6.30
N LEU A 839 -11.36 38.97 -6.93
CA LEU A 839 -12.50 39.50 -7.70
C LEU A 839 -12.63 38.79 -9.06
N THR A 840 -13.54 37.83 -9.13
CA THR A 840 -13.72 36.90 -10.25
C THR A 840 -14.96 37.25 -11.08
N THR A 841 -14.92 37.06 -12.40
CA THR A 841 -16.07 37.33 -13.29
C THR A 841 -16.82 36.05 -13.58
N VAL A 842 -18.10 36.01 -13.17
CA VAL A 842 -18.93 34.80 -13.10
C VAL A 842 -20.25 34.98 -13.83
N SER A 843 -20.78 33.89 -14.41
CA SER A 843 -22.00 33.88 -15.23
C SER A 843 -23.13 33.01 -14.67
N GLY A 844 -22.86 32.15 -13.69
CA GLY A 844 -23.86 31.24 -13.14
C GLY A 844 -23.43 30.54 -11.85
N ILE A 845 -24.28 29.63 -11.38
CA ILE A 845 -23.91 28.52 -10.48
C ILE A 845 -24.54 27.22 -10.98
N VAL A 846 -23.93 26.09 -10.69
CA VAL A 846 -24.59 24.77 -10.71
C VAL A 846 -24.91 24.43 -9.27
N TYR A 847 -26.19 24.31 -8.94
CA TYR A 847 -26.64 23.87 -7.62
C TYR A 847 -27.07 22.40 -7.70
N THR A 848 -26.41 21.55 -6.91
CA THR A 848 -26.69 20.12 -6.78
C THR A 848 -27.45 19.89 -5.47
N PRO A 849 -28.75 19.52 -5.53
CA PRO A 849 -29.51 19.16 -4.35
C PRO A 849 -28.95 17.90 -3.67
N ARG A 850 -29.24 17.71 -2.38
CA ARG A 850 -28.97 16.45 -1.66
C ARG A 850 -29.51 15.24 -2.43
N GLN A 851 -28.73 14.17 -2.51
CA GLN A 851 -29.10 12.97 -3.28
C GLN A 851 -30.21 12.15 -2.60
N THR A 852 -30.15 12.01 -1.27
CA THR A 852 -31.14 11.26 -0.48
C THR A 852 -32.29 12.16 -0.02
N GLY A 853 -33.53 11.85 -0.43
CA GLY A 853 -34.72 12.60 0.00
C GLY A 853 -34.87 13.99 -0.65
N THR A 854 -35.58 14.91 0.00
CA THR A 854 -35.86 16.27 -0.56
C THR A 854 -35.86 17.40 0.47
N ASN A 855 -35.44 17.18 1.73
CA ASN A 855 -35.55 18.22 2.76
C ASN A 855 -34.57 19.38 2.51
N GLY A 856 -35.08 20.62 2.50
CA GLY A 856 -34.29 21.82 2.22
C GLY A 856 -34.07 22.16 0.74
N ASN A 857 -34.45 21.29 -0.20
CA ASN A 857 -34.28 21.55 -1.64
C ASN A 857 -34.95 22.87 -2.04
N VAL A 858 -34.21 23.77 -2.70
CA VAL A 858 -34.74 25.09 -3.09
C VAL A 858 -35.80 24.97 -4.19
N THR A 859 -36.89 25.73 -4.08
CA THR A 859 -37.99 25.75 -5.06
C THR A 859 -38.27 27.14 -5.62
N SER A 860 -37.93 28.20 -4.88
CA SER A 860 -37.80 29.58 -5.37
C SER A 860 -36.53 30.20 -4.82
N TYR A 861 -35.74 30.85 -5.68
CA TYR A 861 -34.42 31.39 -5.32
C TYR A 861 -34.18 32.81 -5.83
N ARG A 862 -33.18 33.47 -5.23
CA ARG A 862 -32.46 34.60 -5.81
C ARG A 862 -30.95 34.37 -5.69
N ILE A 863 -30.21 34.71 -6.75
CA ILE A 863 -28.75 34.84 -6.68
C ILE A 863 -28.44 36.29 -6.37
N LEU A 864 -27.69 36.52 -5.29
CA LEU A 864 -27.13 37.83 -4.97
C LEU A 864 -25.60 37.80 -5.12
N VAL A 865 -25.01 38.94 -5.47
CA VAL A 865 -23.56 39.12 -5.65
C VAL A 865 -23.06 40.34 -4.89
N SER A 866 -21.84 40.28 -4.36
CA SER A 866 -21.20 41.37 -3.58
C SER A 866 -19.68 41.34 -3.64
N ASP A 867 -19.07 42.52 -3.56
CA ASP A 867 -17.60 42.70 -3.56
C ASP A 867 -17.02 42.78 -2.14
N ASP A 868 -17.86 42.87 -1.09
CA ASP A 868 -17.44 43.14 0.29
C ASP A 868 -18.16 42.30 1.37
N GLY A 869 -18.97 41.32 0.97
CA GLY A 869 -19.73 40.44 1.88
C GLY A 869 -20.85 41.15 2.65
N VAL A 870 -21.20 42.39 2.30
CA VAL A 870 -22.15 43.23 3.06
C VAL A 870 -23.19 43.89 2.15
N ASP A 871 -22.76 44.64 1.13
CA ASP A 871 -23.66 45.33 0.20
C ASP A 871 -23.93 44.43 -1.04
N TYR A 872 -24.98 43.61 -0.94
CA TYR A 872 -25.40 42.67 -2.00
C TYR A 872 -26.32 43.29 -3.06
N THR A 873 -26.19 42.82 -4.31
CA THR A 873 -27.07 43.14 -5.44
C THR A 873 -27.63 41.87 -6.09
N GLU A 874 -28.81 41.95 -6.72
CA GLU A 874 -29.51 40.78 -7.28
C GLU A 874 -29.08 40.51 -8.74
N ALA A 875 -28.54 39.33 -9.00
CA ALA A 875 -28.06 38.89 -10.32
C ALA A 875 -29.11 38.02 -11.07
N ALA A 876 -29.76 37.10 -10.36
CA ALA A 876 -30.83 36.25 -10.88
C ALA A 876 -31.94 36.00 -9.86
N SER A 877 -33.10 35.56 -10.36
CA SER A 877 -34.23 35.07 -9.55
C SER A 877 -35.00 34.03 -10.34
N GLY A 878 -35.42 32.93 -9.71
CA GLY A 878 -36.11 31.85 -10.42
C GLY A 878 -36.77 30.82 -9.52
N THR A 879 -37.18 29.71 -10.12
CA THR A 879 -37.81 28.56 -9.46
C THR A 879 -37.23 27.27 -10.02
N LEU A 880 -36.92 26.29 -9.17
CA LEU A 880 -36.37 24.99 -9.56
C LEU A 880 -37.36 23.85 -9.29
N SER A 881 -37.12 22.69 -9.89
CA SER A 881 -37.81 21.45 -9.53
C SER A 881 -37.13 20.79 -8.32
N SER A 882 -37.95 20.23 -7.44
CA SER A 882 -37.51 19.49 -6.24
C SER A 882 -37.29 18.02 -6.57
N ASP A 883 -36.16 17.75 -7.20
CA ASP A 883 -35.58 16.43 -7.49
C ASP A 883 -34.06 16.53 -7.29
N SER A 884 -33.32 15.42 -7.27
CA SER A 884 -31.88 15.39 -6.90
C SER A 884 -30.91 15.81 -8.01
N SER A 885 -31.34 15.94 -9.27
CA SER A 885 -30.40 16.27 -10.36
C SER A 885 -29.80 17.66 -10.21
N ALA A 886 -28.59 17.89 -10.75
CA ALA A 886 -27.95 19.20 -10.77
C ALA A 886 -28.82 20.26 -11.50
N LYS A 887 -28.68 21.54 -11.11
CA LYS A 887 -29.50 22.66 -11.61
C LYS A 887 -28.62 23.86 -11.95
N GLU A 888 -28.43 24.08 -13.23
CA GLU A 888 -27.78 25.28 -13.78
C GLU A 888 -28.64 26.53 -13.54
N ILE A 889 -28.02 27.60 -13.01
CA ILE A 889 -28.64 28.91 -12.75
C ILE A 889 -27.76 29.98 -13.39
N THR A 890 -28.16 30.49 -14.56
CA THR A 890 -27.41 31.52 -15.30
C THR A 890 -27.91 32.95 -15.05
N PHE A 891 -26.96 33.89 -15.08
CA PHE A 891 -27.14 35.33 -15.05
C PHE A 891 -26.25 36.02 -16.10
N GLY A 892 -26.32 37.35 -16.21
CA GLY A 892 -25.40 38.10 -17.05
C GLY A 892 -24.03 38.26 -16.35
N PRO A 893 -22.89 38.13 -17.07
CA PRO A 893 -21.55 38.23 -16.49
C PRO A 893 -21.36 39.39 -15.51
N VAL A 894 -20.83 39.07 -14.33
CA VAL A 894 -20.58 40.03 -13.26
C VAL A 894 -19.27 39.71 -12.54
N THR A 895 -18.37 40.69 -12.47
CA THR A 895 -17.18 40.63 -11.61
C THR A 895 -17.59 40.87 -10.16
N THR A 896 -17.27 39.95 -9.26
CA THR A 896 -17.65 40.03 -7.85
C THR A 896 -16.76 39.14 -6.97
N LYS A 897 -16.92 39.19 -5.64
CA LYS A 897 -16.20 38.28 -4.72
C LYS A 897 -17.10 37.21 -4.09
N HIS A 898 -18.36 37.55 -3.85
CA HIS A 898 -19.34 36.66 -3.22
C HIS A 898 -20.46 36.29 -4.19
N VAL A 899 -20.82 35.01 -4.24
CA VAL A 899 -22.04 34.51 -4.90
C VAL A 899 -22.94 33.85 -3.86
N ARG A 900 -24.17 34.37 -3.71
CA ARG A 900 -25.11 33.96 -2.66
C ARG A 900 -26.37 33.33 -3.24
N LEU A 901 -26.58 32.04 -2.99
CA LEU A 901 -27.86 31.39 -3.23
C LEU A 901 -28.81 31.67 -2.05
N VAL A 902 -29.84 32.49 -2.29
CA VAL A 902 -30.88 32.81 -1.31
C VAL A 902 -32.12 31.96 -1.60
N TYR A 903 -32.55 31.19 -0.60
CA TYR A 903 -33.69 30.29 -0.64
C TYR A 903 -34.93 31.09 -0.22
N ASP A 904 -35.72 31.56 -1.18
CA ASP A 904 -36.97 32.31 -0.92
C ASP A 904 -38.14 31.36 -0.60
N GLU A 905 -38.24 30.23 -1.28
CA GLU A 905 -39.10 29.09 -0.94
C GLU A 905 -38.29 27.80 -1.11
N ALA A 906 -38.47 26.83 -0.21
CA ALA A 906 -37.72 25.58 -0.16
C ALA A 906 -38.55 24.49 0.55
N VAL A 907 -38.21 23.22 0.33
CA VAL A 907 -38.95 22.10 0.94
C VAL A 907 -38.84 22.15 2.46
N ASN A 908 -40.00 22.07 3.12
CA ASN A 908 -40.20 22.15 4.58
C ASN A 908 -39.65 23.42 5.27
N ASN A 909 -39.27 24.46 4.51
CA ASN A 909 -38.62 25.68 5.01
C ASN A 909 -37.22 25.46 5.64
N ASN A 910 -36.50 24.39 5.28
CA ASN A 910 -35.06 24.30 5.49
C ASN A 910 -34.29 24.82 4.26
N GLY A 911 -32.97 24.89 4.35
CA GLY A 911 -32.08 24.98 3.19
C GLY A 911 -31.11 23.80 3.18
N SER A 912 -30.81 23.28 2.00
CA SER A 912 -29.78 22.27 1.79
C SER A 912 -29.20 22.33 0.38
N ALA A 913 -27.98 21.83 0.23
CA ALA A 913 -27.30 21.53 -1.03
C ALA A 913 -26.34 20.38 -0.74
N ALA A 914 -26.17 19.45 -1.67
CA ALA A 914 -24.95 18.65 -1.71
C ALA A 914 -23.87 19.61 -2.23
N GLU A 915 -23.70 19.70 -3.54
CA GLU A 915 -22.64 20.47 -4.19
C GLU A 915 -23.09 21.84 -4.76
N ILE A 916 -22.21 22.85 -4.80
CA ILE A 916 -22.46 24.14 -5.48
C ILE A 916 -21.20 24.68 -6.17
N GLN A 917 -21.14 24.47 -7.49
CA GLN A 917 -20.08 25.01 -8.35
C GLN A 917 -20.44 26.42 -8.84
N VAL A 918 -19.45 27.32 -8.94
CA VAL A 918 -19.64 28.69 -9.47
C VAL A 918 -19.16 28.75 -10.91
N VAL A 919 -20.03 29.12 -11.85
CA VAL A 919 -19.70 29.14 -13.28
C VAL A 919 -18.98 30.45 -13.63
N LEU A 920 -17.78 30.35 -14.20
CA LEU A 920 -17.00 31.47 -14.70
C LEU A 920 -17.70 32.18 -15.87
N ALA A 921 -17.16 33.33 -16.30
CA ALA A 921 -17.66 34.09 -17.43
C ALA A 921 -16.51 34.53 -18.34
N ASP A 922 -16.79 34.54 -19.65
CA ASP A 922 -15.85 34.98 -20.68
C ASP A 922 -14.48 34.27 -20.58
N ILE A 923 -14.52 32.94 -20.45
CA ILE A 923 -13.33 32.08 -20.43
C ILE A 923 -12.74 32.05 -21.85
N GLU A 924 -11.52 32.56 -22.02
CA GLU A 924 -10.77 32.47 -23.25
C GLU A 924 -9.88 31.22 -23.18
N ALA A 925 -10.02 30.29 -24.13
CA ALA A 925 -9.15 29.12 -24.26
C ALA A 925 -7.69 29.53 -24.50
N ASP A 926 -6.70 28.79 -24.00
CA ASP A 926 -5.29 29.16 -24.16
C ASP A 926 -4.73 28.82 -25.55
N ILE A 927 -5.12 29.65 -26.52
CA ILE A 927 -4.63 29.59 -27.90
C ILE A 927 -3.13 29.88 -27.97
N GLU A 928 -2.53 30.65 -27.04
CA GLU A 928 -1.10 30.93 -27.06
C GLU A 928 -0.30 29.72 -26.57
N GLY A 929 -0.74 29.07 -25.49
CA GLY A 929 -0.21 27.80 -24.99
C GLY A 929 -0.35 26.65 -25.99
N LEU A 930 -1.54 26.43 -26.58
CA LEU A 930 -1.71 25.37 -27.59
C LEU A 930 -0.93 25.67 -28.89
N THR A 931 -0.77 26.95 -29.27
CA THR A 931 0.11 27.31 -30.39
C THR A 931 1.58 27.01 -30.07
N ALA A 932 2.02 27.17 -28.82
CA ALA A 932 3.36 26.78 -28.38
C ALA A 932 3.52 25.26 -28.40
N ALA A 933 2.63 24.50 -27.75
CA ALA A 933 2.67 23.03 -27.73
C ALA A 933 2.71 22.40 -29.14
N VAL A 934 1.89 22.91 -30.08
CA VAL A 934 1.91 22.47 -31.49
C VAL A 934 3.21 22.87 -32.23
N SER A 935 3.82 24.00 -31.87
CA SER A 935 5.12 24.42 -32.41
C SER A 935 6.25 23.52 -31.91
N ASP A 936 6.24 23.19 -30.62
CA ASP A 936 7.31 22.43 -29.95
C ASP A 936 7.22 20.94 -30.31
N ALA A 937 6.01 20.35 -30.30
CA ALA A 937 5.76 19.00 -30.83
C ALA A 937 6.20 18.85 -32.31
N ARG A 938 6.03 19.90 -33.12
CA ARG A 938 6.57 19.93 -34.49
C ARG A 938 8.08 20.07 -34.56
N GLN A 939 8.70 20.83 -33.67
CA GLN A 939 10.15 20.94 -33.63
C GLN A 939 10.79 19.59 -33.25
N ILE A 940 10.17 18.85 -32.33
CA ILE A 940 10.52 17.46 -32.00
C ILE A 940 10.37 16.59 -33.25
N LEU A 941 9.18 16.56 -33.88
CA LEU A 941 8.93 15.77 -35.09
C LEU A 941 9.88 16.10 -36.26
N GLU A 942 10.27 17.37 -36.46
CA GLU A 942 11.25 17.79 -37.48
C GLU A 942 12.71 17.43 -37.12
N SER A 943 12.99 17.02 -35.88
CA SER A 943 14.32 16.59 -35.42
C SER A 943 14.52 15.07 -35.41
N LEU A 944 13.43 14.30 -35.47
CA LEU A 944 13.44 12.82 -35.46
C LEU A 944 13.33 12.24 -36.88
N ASN A 945 13.70 10.96 -37.04
CA ASN A 945 13.58 10.20 -38.29
C ASN A 945 12.41 9.20 -38.23
N GLU A 946 11.49 9.27 -39.20
CA GLU A 946 10.32 8.39 -39.29
C GLU A 946 10.68 6.89 -39.36
N GLU A 947 11.84 6.53 -39.93
CA GLU A 947 12.24 5.12 -40.09
C GLU A 947 12.76 4.48 -38.78
N ASP A 948 13.08 5.28 -37.75
CA ASP A 948 13.61 4.81 -36.46
C ASP A 948 12.50 4.43 -35.47
N TYR A 949 11.28 4.95 -35.66
CA TYR A 949 10.14 4.81 -34.74
C TYR A 949 9.04 3.88 -35.27
N THR A 950 8.30 3.26 -34.35
CA THR A 950 7.17 2.40 -34.72
C THR A 950 6.10 3.20 -35.44
N ALA A 951 5.62 2.67 -36.55
CA ALA A 951 4.56 3.30 -37.34
C ALA A 951 3.26 3.49 -36.55
N GLU A 952 3.06 2.80 -35.42
CA GLU A 952 1.92 3.02 -34.52
C GLU A 952 2.10 4.31 -33.71
N SER A 953 3.19 4.43 -32.95
CA SER A 953 3.47 5.63 -32.14
C SER A 953 3.69 6.89 -32.98
N TRP A 954 4.38 6.78 -34.12
CA TRP A 954 4.60 7.89 -35.04
C TRP A 954 3.29 8.40 -35.66
N ASN A 955 2.40 7.51 -36.12
CA ASN A 955 1.10 7.94 -36.64
C ASN A 955 0.28 8.62 -35.53
N ALA A 956 0.21 8.04 -34.32
CA ALA A 956 -0.51 8.64 -33.19
C ALA A 956 -0.04 10.09 -32.89
N PHE A 957 1.27 10.32 -32.82
CA PHE A 957 1.83 11.67 -32.62
C PHE A 957 1.50 12.63 -33.77
N THR A 958 1.61 12.19 -35.03
CA THR A 958 1.27 13.05 -36.19
C THR A 958 -0.24 13.31 -36.35
N GLU A 959 -1.09 12.37 -35.95
CA GLU A 959 -2.55 12.55 -35.95
C GLU A 959 -2.97 13.52 -34.83
N LEU A 960 -2.43 13.38 -33.62
CA LEU A 960 -2.71 14.30 -32.50
C LEU A 960 -2.27 15.75 -32.80
N ILE A 961 -1.09 15.94 -33.41
CA ILE A 961 -0.65 17.26 -33.90
C ILE A 961 -1.66 17.85 -34.92
N ALA A 962 -2.26 17.02 -35.77
CA ALA A 962 -3.24 17.46 -36.75
C ALA A 962 -4.63 17.77 -36.13
N GLU A 963 -5.01 17.08 -35.05
CA GLU A 963 -6.21 17.39 -34.26
C GLU A 963 -6.03 18.69 -33.47
N ALA A 964 -4.85 18.92 -32.87
CA ALA A 964 -4.48 20.18 -32.25
C ALA A 964 -4.50 21.36 -33.24
N GLU A 965 -4.00 21.18 -34.47
CA GLU A 965 -4.13 22.19 -35.54
C GLU A 965 -5.58 22.44 -35.98
N ALA A 966 -6.45 21.42 -35.92
CA ALA A 966 -7.86 21.58 -36.21
C ALA A 966 -8.56 22.41 -35.11
N LEU A 967 -8.26 22.15 -33.85
CA LEU A 967 -8.76 22.89 -32.69
C LEU A 967 -8.30 24.36 -32.72
N LEU A 968 -7.03 24.62 -33.04
CA LEU A 968 -6.48 25.97 -33.30
C LEU A 968 -7.11 26.67 -34.53
N SER A 969 -7.86 25.95 -35.37
CA SER A 969 -8.52 26.47 -36.57
C SER A 969 -10.01 26.79 -36.39
N GLU A 970 -10.58 26.52 -35.21
CA GLU A 970 -11.97 26.83 -34.85
C GLU A 970 -12.19 28.36 -34.67
N GLU A 971 -13.45 28.83 -34.72
CA GLU A 971 -13.75 30.27 -34.54
C GLU A 971 -13.80 30.68 -33.06
N GLU A 972 -14.24 29.77 -32.19
CA GLU A 972 -14.33 29.90 -30.71
C GLU A 972 -14.21 28.47 -30.09
N PRO A 973 -13.01 27.87 -29.95
CA PRO A 973 -12.83 26.51 -29.41
C PRO A 973 -13.06 26.43 -27.89
N ASP A 974 -13.34 25.21 -27.40
CA ASP A 974 -13.58 24.93 -25.98
C ASP A 974 -12.30 25.03 -25.13
N ALA A 975 -12.39 25.61 -23.94
CA ALA A 975 -11.24 25.84 -23.07
C ALA A 975 -10.67 24.56 -22.44
N ASN A 976 -11.53 23.58 -22.11
CA ASN A 976 -11.11 22.29 -21.57
C ASN A 976 -10.56 21.39 -22.67
N GLU A 977 -11.15 21.39 -23.87
CA GLU A 977 -10.59 20.66 -25.02
C GLU A 977 -9.18 21.19 -25.38
N VAL A 978 -8.98 22.51 -25.31
CA VAL A 978 -7.66 23.15 -25.51
C VAL A 978 -6.67 22.80 -24.40
N ALA A 979 -7.10 22.78 -23.13
CA ALA A 979 -6.23 22.39 -22.01
C ALA A 979 -5.84 20.91 -22.07
N GLY A 980 -6.79 20.02 -22.38
CA GLY A 980 -6.54 18.58 -22.59
C GLY A 980 -5.54 18.35 -23.72
N MET A 981 -5.78 18.96 -24.88
CA MET A 981 -4.89 18.83 -26.05
C MET A 981 -3.44 19.29 -25.78
N ILE A 982 -3.21 20.26 -24.88
CA ILE A 982 -1.85 20.63 -24.45
C ILE A 982 -1.18 19.49 -23.66
N TYR A 983 -1.91 18.86 -22.74
CA TYR A 983 -1.42 17.75 -21.90
C TYR A 983 -1.21 16.48 -22.75
N ASP A 984 -2.17 16.16 -23.62
CA ASP A 984 -2.11 15.00 -24.52
C ASP A 984 -0.90 15.10 -25.47
N LEU A 985 -0.63 16.28 -26.04
CA LEU A 985 0.56 16.50 -26.88
C LEU A 985 1.88 16.21 -26.15
N GLN A 986 1.99 16.60 -24.88
CA GLN A 986 3.19 16.36 -24.06
C GLN A 986 3.33 14.88 -23.68
N LYS A 987 2.22 14.19 -23.36
CA LYS A 987 2.22 12.73 -23.14
C LYS A 987 2.57 11.95 -24.42
N GLN A 988 2.08 12.41 -25.58
CA GLN A 988 2.29 11.69 -26.83
C GLN A 988 3.75 11.73 -27.32
N VAL A 989 4.53 12.74 -26.91
CA VAL A 989 6.00 12.79 -27.10
C VAL A 989 6.69 11.63 -26.37
N THR A 990 6.37 11.42 -25.08
CA THR A 990 7.00 10.34 -24.28
C THR A 990 6.52 8.95 -24.67
N GLN A 991 5.45 8.86 -25.48
CA GLN A 991 4.90 7.63 -26.04
C GLN A 991 5.41 7.27 -27.45
N LEU A 992 6.39 7.99 -27.99
CA LEU A 992 7.14 7.53 -29.16
C LEU A 992 7.98 6.29 -28.81
N ARG A 993 7.91 5.22 -29.62
CA ARG A 993 8.60 3.93 -29.38
C ARG A 993 9.49 3.58 -30.56
N LEU A 994 10.73 3.14 -30.30
CA LEU A 994 11.70 2.78 -31.34
C LEU A 994 11.36 1.43 -32.01
N ASN A 995 11.74 1.26 -33.28
CA ASN A 995 11.60 0.00 -34.00
C ASN A 995 12.55 -1.09 -33.47
N GLU A 996 12.07 -2.34 -33.37
CA GLU A 996 12.92 -3.53 -33.14
C GLU A 996 13.75 -3.89 -34.39
N ASP A 997 13.15 -3.72 -35.58
CA ASP A 997 13.69 -4.12 -36.89
C ASP A 997 14.54 -3.00 -37.55
N ALA A 998 14.87 -1.92 -36.82
CA ALA A 998 15.82 -0.91 -37.29
C ALA A 998 17.22 -1.56 -37.43
N GLU A 999 17.84 -1.48 -38.60
CA GLU A 999 19.28 -1.76 -38.72
C GLU A 999 20.03 -0.76 -37.82
N GLU A 1000 21.17 -1.17 -37.23
CA GLU A 1000 22.08 -0.29 -36.47
C GLU A 1000 22.16 1.07 -37.18
N PRO A 1001 21.85 2.20 -36.51
CA PRO A 1001 21.99 3.50 -37.16
C PRO A 1001 23.45 3.65 -37.57
N GLU A 1002 23.74 3.66 -38.89
CA GLU A 1002 25.09 3.95 -39.39
C GLU A 1002 25.53 5.25 -38.72
N GLU A 1003 26.63 5.20 -37.94
CA GLU A 1003 27.10 6.26 -37.03
C GLU A 1003 26.64 7.63 -37.55
N PRO A 1004 25.74 8.34 -36.85
CA PRO A 1004 25.12 9.54 -37.41
C PRO A 1004 26.24 10.45 -37.89
N GLU A 1005 26.36 10.66 -39.22
CA GLU A 1005 27.47 11.43 -39.79
C GLU A 1005 27.48 12.76 -39.03
N GLU A 1006 28.47 12.92 -38.13
CA GLU A 1006 28.55 14.13 -37.32
C GLU A 1006 28.45 15.29 -38.30
N PRO A 1007 27.63 16.32 -38.01
CA PRO A 1007 27.76 17.55 -38.74
C PRO A 1007 29.18 18.05 -38.46
N GLU A 1008 30.13 17.71 -39.35
CA GLU A 1008 31.51 18.16 -39.24
C GLU A 1008 31.43 19.70 -39.28
N GLU A 1009 31.43 20.32 -38.09
CA GLU A 1009 31.98 21.65 -37.89
C GLU A 1009 33.47 21.53 -38.19
N THR A 1010 33.75 21.39 -39.48
CA THR A 1010 35.05 21.42 -40.12
C THR A 1010 35.64 22.79 -39.81
N VAL A 1011 36.30 22.85 -38.66
CA VAL A 1011 36.87 24.08 -38.08
C VAL A 1011 37.61 24.80 -39.21
N ASP A 1012 37.12 25.97 -39.61
CA ASP A 1012 37.63 26.70 -40.77
C ASP A 1012 39.02 27.25 -40.42
N LYS A 1013 40.02 26.46 -40.78
CA LYS A 1013 41.43 26.80 -40.62
C LYS A 1013 41.97 27.52 -41.86
N ASP A 1014 41.25 27.65 -42.99
CA ASP A 1014 41.84 28.07 -44.27
C ASP A 1014 42.52 29.45 -44.18
N ALA A 1015 41.92 30.39 -43.43
CA ALA A 1015 42.51 31.70 -43.15
C ALA A 1015 43.80 31.63 -42.29
N LEU A 1016 43.87 30.69 -41.34
CA LEU A 1016 45.07 30.40 -40.56
C LEU A 1016 46.16 29.77 -41.44
N GLY A 1017 45.77 28.88 -42.35
CA GLY A 1017 46.63 28.25 -43.36
C GLY A 1017 47.24 29.27 -44.32
N GLU A 1018 46.43 30.11 -44.97
CA GLU A 1018 46.92 31.18 -45.86
C GLU A 1018 47.90 32.12 -45.13
N LEU A 1019 47.63 32.44 -43.86
CA LEU A 1019 48.48 33.33 -43.07
C LEU A 1019 49.81 32.68 -42.65
N LEU A 1020 49.79 31.40 -42.29
CA LEU A 1020 50.99 30.59 -42.04
C LEU A 1020 51.86 30.46 -43.31
N ASP A 1021 51.23 30.27 -44.46
CA ASP A 1021 51.94 30.16 -45.75
C ASP A 1021 52.51 31.51 -46.20
N GLN A 1022 51.77 32.61 -46.02
CA GLN A 1022 52.25 33.99 -46.24
C GLN A 1022 53.53 34.27 -45.42
N TYR A 1023 53.57 33.81 -44.17
CA TYR A 1023 54.66 34.07 -43.23
C TYR A 1023 55.81 33.04 -43.31
N SER A 1024 55.61 31.88 -43.92
CA SER A 1024 56.63 30.82 -44.09
C SER A 1024 57.95 31.30 -44.72
N GLY A 1025 57.88 32.31 -45.60
CA GLY A 1025 59.02 32.91 -46.28
C GLY A 1025 59.78 33.99 -45.50
N TYR A 1026 59.39 34.28 -44.25
CA TYR A 1026 60.00 35.35 -43.45
C TYR A 1026 61.23 34.83 -42.69
N HIS A 1027 62.24 35.68 -42.50
CA HIS A 1027 63.50 35.29 -41.86
C HIS A 1027 63.96 36.28 -40.78
N SER A 1028 64.53 35.75 -39.70
CA SER A 1028 65.01 36.52 -38.54
C SER A 1028 66.12 37.55 -38.85
N SER A 1029 66.73 37.48 -40.03
CA SER A 1029 67.70 38.47 -40.52
C SER A 1029 67.07 39.78 -40.97
N ASP A 1030 65.78 39.77 -41.31
CA ASP A 1030 65.11 40.89 -41.99
C ASP A 1030 64.30 41.78 -41.03
N TYR A 1031 64.17 41.36 -39.78
CA TYR A 1031 63.32 41.96 -38.74
C TYR A 1031 64.09 42.20 -37.43
N THR A 1032 63.62 43.14 -36.61
CA THR A 1032 64.23 43.38 -35.30
C THR A 1032 63.98 42.18 -34.37
N PRO A 1033 64.94 41.75 -33.53
CA PRO A 1033 64.69 40.67 -32.56
C PRO A 1033 63.50 40.97 -31.63
N GLU A 1034 63.36 42.25 -31.28
CA GLU A 1034 62.32 42.77 -30.37
C GLU A 1034 60.89 42.58 -30.91
N THR A 1035 60.71 42.53 -32.23
CA THR A 1035 59.43 42.17 -32.88
C THR A 1035 59.39 40.75 -33.42
N TRP A 1036 60.55 40.15 -33.72
CA TRP A 1036 60.66 38.81 -34.28
C TRP A 1036 60.41 37.69 -33.26
N GLU A 1037 60.88 37.83 -32.02
CA GLU A 1037 60.67 36.81 -30.97
C GLU A 1037 59.17 36.61 -30.62
N PRO A 1038 58.35 37.67 -30.43
CA PRO A 1038 56.90 37.52 -30.27
C PRO A 1038 56.21 36.91 -31.50
N PHE A 1039 56.62 37.33 -32.70
CA PHE A 1039 56.08 36.81 -33.97
C PHE A 1039 56.34 35.32 -34.16
N MET A 1040 57.57 34.86 -33.93
CA MET A 1040 57.87 33.42 -34.01
C MET A 1040 57.06 32.61 -33.00
N LYS A 1041 56.86 33.12 -31.79
CA LYS A 1041 56.03 32.42 -30.80
C LYS A 1041 54.56 32.31 -31.26
N ALA A 1042 54.02 33.36 -31.87
CA ALA A 1042 52.67 33.32 -32.45
C ALA A 1042 52.61 32.36 -33.65
N TYR A 1043 53.62 32.35 -34.52
CA TYR A 1043 53.72 31.44 -35.66
C TYR A 1043 53.85 29.98 -35.25
N GLU A 1044 54.65 29.67 -34.21
CA GLU A 1044 54.79 28.32 -33.66
C GLU A 1044 53.48 27.83 -33.00
N ASN A 1045 52.75 28.71 -32.29
CA ASN A 1045 51.44 28.39 -31.70
C ASN A 1045 50.37 28.16 -32.78
N ALA A 1046 50.32 29.04 -33.79
CA ALA A 1046 49.44 28.90 -34.95
C ALA A 1046 49.74 27.64 -35.76
N SER A 1047 51.02 27.30 -35.94
CA SER A 1047 51.44 26.06 -36.62
C SER A 1047 50.97 24.83 -35.86
N ALA A 1048 51.01 24.84 -34.52
CA ALA A 1048 50.52 23.73 -33.71
C ALA A 1048 49.00 23.56 -33.85
N VAL A 1049 48.22 24.64 -33.64
CA VAL A 1049 46.74 24.66 -33.75
C VAL A 1049 46.25 24.31 -35.16
N TRP A 1050 47.01 24.67 -36.20
CA TRP A 1050 46.76 24.25 -37.60
C TRP A 1050 46.98 22.73 -37.80
N THR A 1051 47.94 22.13 -37.11
CA THR A 1051 48.21 20.67 -37.21
C THR A 1051 47.45 19.81 -36.20
N ASP A 1052 46.78 20.42 -35.22
CA ASP A 1052 46.01 19.71 -34.21
C ASP A 1052 44.61 19.39 -34.77
N ALA A 1053 44.24 18.11 -34.76
CA ALA A 1053 42.94 17.65 -35.22
C ALA A 1053 41.80 18.00 -34.24
N SER A 1054 42.12 18.23 -32.96
CA SER A 1054 41.14 18.53 -31.89
C SER A 1054 40.96 20.01 -31.57
N ALA A 1055 41.77 20.90 -32.16
CA ALA A 1055 41.70 22.33 -31.86
C ALA A 1055 40.43 22.99 -32.40
N THR A 1056 39.67 23.62 -31.49
CA THR A 1056 38.35 24.24 -31.69
C THR A 1056 38.40 25.50 -32.57
N GLN A 1057 37.24 25.97 -33.05
CA GLN A 1057 37.15 27.23 -33.80
C GLN A 1057 37.60 28.44 -32.98
N GLU A 1058 37.29 28.51 -31.68
CA GLU A 1058 37.77 29.63 -30.83
C GLU A 1058 39.31 29.62 -30.72
N GLU A 1059 39.95 28.45 -30.65
CA GLU A 1059 41.41 28.34 -30.64
C GLU A 1059 42.04 28.68 -32.00
N VAL A 1060 41.41 28.29 -33.11
CA VAL A 1060 41.83 28.64 -34.47
C VAL A 1060 41.70 30.14 -34.72
N ASP A 1061 40.59 30.75 -34.35
CA ASP A 1061 40.36 32.20 -34.42
C ASP A 1061 41.33 32.98 -33.53
N ALA A 1062 41.57 32.50 -32.30
CA ALA A 1062 42.54 33.10 -31.39
C ALA A 1062 43.98 32.98 -31.92
N ALA A 1063 44.35 31.85 -32.51
CA ALA A 1063 45.65 31.65 -33.15
C ALA A 1063 45.82 32.53 -34.39
N LEU A 1064 44.78 32.66 -35.21
CA LEU A 1064 44.72 33.52 -36.39
C LEU A 1064 44.91 34.99 -35.99
N ALA A 1065 44.10 35.49 -35.05
CA ALA A 1065 44.18 36.86 -34.56
C ALA A 1065 45.53 37.18 -33.89
N ALA A 1066 46.10 36.23 -33.13
CA ALA A 1066 47.42 36.39 -32.52
C ALA A 1066 48.55 36.44 -33.57
N LEU A 1067 48.52 35.57 -34.58
CA LEU A 1067 49.50 35.58 -35.67
C LEU A 1067 49.36 36.83 -36.55
N GLU A 1068 48.13 37.26 -36.87
CA GLU A 1068 47.91 38.47 -37.67
C GLU A 1068 48.39 39.72 -36.92
N GLN A 1069 48.08 39.83 -35.61
CA GLN A 1069 48.56 40.92 -34.77
C GLN A 1069 50.10 40.93 -34.68
N ALA A 1070 50.73 39.79 -34.44
CA ALA A 1070 52.18 39.71 -34.29
C ALA A 1070 52.92 39.94 -35.63
N GLY A 1071 52.35 39.48 -36.74
CA GLY A 1071 52.87 39.73 -38.09
C GLY A 1071 52.76 41.19 -38.51
N ASN A 1072 51.63 41.85 -38.19
CA ASN A 1072 51.47 43.30 -38.38
C ASN A 1072 52.42 44.14 -37.49
N ALA A 1073 52.91 43.57 -36.37
CA ALA A 1073 53.87 44.22 -35.47
C ALA A 1073 55.36 44.09 -35.89
N LEU A 1074 55.66 43.41 -37.01
CA LEU A 1074 57.03 43.16 -37.45
C LEU A 1074 57.77 44.41 -37.99
N GLU A 1075 58.69 44.96 -37.19
CA GLU A 1075 59.60 46.02 -37.64
C GLU A 1075 60.83 45.45 -38.36
N LYS A 1076 61.18 46.02 -39.53
CA LYS A 1076 62.35 45.56 -40.31
C LYS A 1076 63.68 45.99 -39.72
N ALA A 1077 64.67 45.09 -39.73
CA ALA A 1077 66.00 45.36 -39.21
C ALA A 1077 66.67 46.52 -39.97
N SER A 1078 67.09 47.56 -39.24
CA SER A 1078 67.69 48.74 -39.85
C SER A 1078 69.13 48.47 -40.32
N GLN A 1079 69.31 48.43 -41.64
CA GLN A 1079 70.61 48.26 -42.30
C GLN A 1079 71.57 49.41 -41.92
N PRO A 1080 72.81 49.11 -41.44
CA PRO A 1080 73.82 50.13 -41.22
C PRO A 1080 74.32 50.73 -42.54
N SER A 1081 74.78 51.98 -42.47
CA SER A 1081 75.23 52.76 -43.63
C SER A 1081 76.70 52.55 -43.96
N ASP A 1082 77.04 52.66 -45.25
CA ASP A 1082 78.38 52.98 -45.74
C ASP A 1082 78.29 54.12 -46.77
N GLU A 1083 79.18 55.11 -46.67
CA GLU A 1083 79.33 56.21 -47.63
C GLU A 1083 80.42 55.89 -48.66
N ASP A 1084 80.14 55.99 -49.96
CA ASP A 1084 80.85 56.84 -50.95
C ASP A 1084 80.49 56.47 -52.42
N GLY A 1085 80.81 57.35 -53.39
CA GLY A 1085 81.02 56.90 -54.78
C GLY A 1085 80.07 57.41 -55.89
N GLU A 1086 79.67 58.68 -55.83
CA GLU A 1086 79.13 59.52 -56.93
C GLU A 1086 79.48 59.09 -58.39
N THR A 1087 78.50 58.92 -59.30
CA THR A 1087 78.37 59.71 -60.59
C THR A 1087 77.28 59.26 -61.60
N THR A 1088 76.48 60.24 -62.05
CA THR A 1088 75.92 60.49 -63.41
C THR A 1088 74.91 59.57 -64.16
N GLU A 1089 73.81 60.23 -64.57
CA GLU A 1089 73.12 60.22 -65.88
C GLU A 1089 72.08 59.14 -66.30
N LYS A 1090 70.82 59.60 -66.32
CA LYS A 1090 69.70 59.26 -67.25
C LYS A 1090 70.06 59.70 -68.71
N PRO A 1091 69.34 59.32 -69.81
CA PRO A 1091 68.03 58.65 -69.86
C PRO A 1091 67.76 57.62 -71.01
N SER A 1092 66.56 57.01 -70.95
CA SER A 1092 65.60 56.73 -72.06
C SER A 1092 65.89 55.78 -73.25
N GLN A 1093 64.90 54.88 -73.45
CA GLN A 1093 64.14 54.60 -74.68
C GLN A 1093 64.46 53.41 -75.62
N GLU A 1094 63.34 52.93 -76.20
CA GLU A 1094 63.12 52.17 -77.45
C GLU A 1094 63.25 50.63 -77.50
N GLU A 1095 62.07 50.01 -77.63
CA GLU A 1095 61.73 48.77 -78.35
C GLU A 1095 62.31 48.72 -79.79
N PRO A 1096 62.50 47.52 -80.40
CA PRO A 1096 61.48 47.05 -81.36
C PRO A 1096 61.26 45.53 -81.49
N SER A 1097 60.22 45.19 -82.26
CA SER A 1097 59.67 43.87 -82.65
C SER A 1097 60.56 42.96 -83.53
N GLY A 1098 60.14 41.69 -83.77
CA GLY A 1098 61.00 40.68 -84.46
C GLY A 1098 60.44 39.49 -85.29
N ASN A 1099 59.17 39.04 -85.12
CA ASN A 1099 58.37 38.17 -86.05
C ASN A 1099 58.79 36.71 -86.45
N ASP A 1100 57.79 35.93 -86.92
CA ASP A 1100 57.80 34.66 -87.71
C ASP A 1100 58.31 33.33 -87.04
N SER A 1101 57.77 32.13 -87.30
CA SER A 1101 57.06 31.57 -88.49
C SER A 1101 56.03 30.41 -88.21
N GLU A 1102 55.28 29.95 -89.24
CA GLU A 1102 54.05 29.10 -89.18
C GLU A 1102 54.16 27.61 -89.66
N SER A 1103 52.99 26.94 -89.86
CA SER A 1103 52.66 25.66 -90.59
C SER A 1103 52.76 24.31 -89.83
N ASP A 1104 51.98 23.22 -90.06
CA ASP A 1104 50.78 22.87 -90.90
C ASP A 1104 50.22 21.47 -90.44
N VAL A 1105 49.03 20.88 -90.74
CA VAL A 1105 47.63 21.29 -91.10
C VAL A 1105 46.72 20.01 -91.30
N SER A 1106 45.38 20.07 -91.05
CA SER A 1106 44.28 19.11 -91.48
C SER A 1106 44.23 17.68 -90.85
N SER A 1107 43.16 16.84 -90.83
CA SER A 1107 41.67 16.81 -91.14
C SER A 1107 41.13 15.36 -90.87
N SER A 1108 39.84 14.95 -90.75
CA SER A 1108 38.46 15.50 -90.58
C SER A 1108 37.41 14.34 -90.46
N GLU A 1109 36.10 14.62 -90.24
CA GLU A 1109 34.89 13.75 -90.48
C GLU A 1109 34.63 12.55 -89.50
N ASP A 1110 33.40 12.05 -89.21
CA ASP A 1110 31.98 12.49 -89.42
C ASP A 1110 30.97 11.62 -88.57
N SER A 1111 29.70 12.04 -88.41
CA SER A 1111 28.47 11.26 -88.08
C SER A 1111 28.27 10.66 -86.65
N SER A 1112 27.05 10.42 -86.10
CA SER A 1112 25.66 10.94 -86.33
C SER A 1112 24.62 10.37 -85.31
N THR A 1113 23.49 11.09 -85.08
CA THR A 1113 22.12 10.57 -84.70
C THR A 1113 21.91 9.84 -83.34
N SER A 1114 20.74 9.79 -82.68
CA SER A 1114 19.42 10.51 -82.76
C SER A 1114 18.44 10.02 -81.65
N GLU A 1115 17.42 10.82 -81.28
CA GLU A 1115 15.95 10.50 -81.12
C GLU A 1115 15.48 9.20 -80.38
N GLU A 1116 14.33 9.08 -79.70
CA GLU A 1116 13.18 9.99 -79.43
C GLU A 1116 12.29 9.51 -78.24
N SER A 1117 11.50 10.43 -77.67
CA SER A 1117 10.14 10.33 -77.07
C SER A 1117 9.57 9.08 -76.34
N GLY A 1118 8.76 9.32 -75.29
CA GLY A 1118 7.82 8.32 -74.73
C GLY A 1118 6.93 8.82 -73.59
N LYS A 1119 5.72 9.33 -73.89
CA LYS A 1119 4.56 9.40 -72.97
C LYS A 1119 3.65 8.18 -73.25
N ASP A 1120 2.65 7.77 -72.45
CA ASP A 1120 1.55 8.58 -71.89
C ASP A 1120 0.59 7.74 -70.99
N THR A 1121 -0.45 8.39 -70.46
CA THR A 1121 -1.72 7.83 -69.87
C THR A 1121 -1.74 7.25 -68.44
N ALA A 1122 -2.87 7.47 -67.77
CA ALA A 1122 -3.22 7.07 -66.39
C ALA A 1122 -4.66 6.50 -66.33
N VAL A 1123 -5.05 5.90 -65.19
CA VAL A 1123 -6.44 5.50 -64.86
C VAL A 1123 -6.71 5.79 -63.36
N GLN A 1124 -7.98 6.00 -62.99
CA GLN A 1124 -8.47 6.45 -61.67
C GLN A 1124 -9.68 5.61 -61.24
N THR A 1125 -9.75 5.15 -59.98
CA THR A 1125 -10.90 4.68 -59.15
C THR A 1125 -10.34 3.98 -57.89
N GLY A 1126 -10.97 3.98 -56.70
CA GLY A 1126 -12.24 4.54 -56.24
C GLY A 1126 -12.52 4.23 -54.73
N VAL A 1127 -13.55 4.84 -54.15
CA VAL A 1127 -13.85 4.92 -52.68
C VAL A 1127 -14.65 3.73 -52.12
N THR A 1128 -14.40 3.28 -50.87
CA THR A 1128 -15.40 2.99 -49.78
C THR A 1128 -14.79 2.50 -48.44
N GLU A 1129 -15.30 3.08 -47.33
CA GLU A 1129 -15.17 2.81 -45.87
C GLU A 1129 -16.33 1.93 -45.31
N PRO A 1130 -16.59 1.74 -43.97
CA PRO A 1130 -15.73 1.63 -42.75
C PRO A 1130 -16.20 0.52 -41.74
N GLY A 1131 -15.64 0.47 -40.51
CA GLY A 1131 -16.25 -0.11 -39.26
C GLY A 1131 -15.21 -0.68 -38.26
N ALA A 1132 -14.91 -0.05 -37.11
CA ALA A 1132 -15.66 0.03 -35.82
C ALA A 1132 -15.47 -1.22 -34.91
N ALA A 1133 -14.77 -1.18 -33.74
CA ALA A 1133 -14.99 -0.50 -32.43
C ALA A 1133 -15.43 -1.53 -31.34
N LEU A 1134 -14.65 -1.79 -30.27
CA LEU A 1134 -14.62 -1.16 -28.91
C LEU A 1134 -15.85 -1.45 -28.01
N PRO A 1135 -15.65 -1.84 -26.72
CA PRO A 1135 -15.47 -0.92 -25.56
C PRO A 1135 -14.19 -1.23 -24.72
N ALA A 1136 -13.61 -0.38 -23.85
CA ALA A 1136 -14.00 0.76 -22.99
C ALA A 1136 -14.24 0.40 -21.50
N VAL A 1137 -13.57 1.12 -20.60
CA VAL A 1137 -13.48 0.97 -19.12
C VAL A 1137 -13.63 2.36 -18.45
N MET A 1138 -13.93 2.42 -17.14
CA MET A 1138 -14.14 3.64 -16.36
C MET A 1138 -12.88 4.11 -15.61
N LEU A 1139 -12.88 5.36 -15.15
CA LEU A 1139 -11.87 5.98 -14.28
C LEU A 1139 -12.52 6.44 -12.97
N PHE A 1140 -11.72 6.48 -11.90
CA PHE A 1140 -11.94 7.30 -10.69
C PHE A 1140 -10.68 8.10 -10.39
N SER A 1141 -10.75 9.08 -9.49
CA SER A 1141 -9.76 10.15 -9.33
C SER A 1141 -9.30 10.34 -7.89
N SER A 1142 -8.00 10.53 -7.68
CA SER A 1142 -7.39 11.01 -6.43
C SER A 1142 -7.08 12.51 -6.51
N ALA A 1143 -6.93 13.18 -5.35
CA ALA A 1143 -6.49 14.58 -5.26
C ALA A 1143 -5.73 14.82 -3.95
N ALA A 1144 -4.51 15.35 -4.05
CA ALA A 1144 -3.58 15.50 -2.91
C ALA A 1144 -3.59 16.90 -2.27
N ALA A 1145 -3.23 16.99 -0.98
CA ALA A 1145 -3.18 18.24 -0.22
C ALA A 1145 -1.75 18.77 -0.01
N GLY A 1146 -1.48 20.03 -0.38
CA GLY A 1146 -0.12 20.60 -0.39
C GLY A 1146 0.44 21.05 0.98
N ILE A 1147 1.61 20.52 1.36
CA ILE A 1147 2.29 20.84 2.64
C ILE A 1147 3.12 22.15 2.57
N SER A 1148 3.01 22.99 3.60
CA SER A 1148 3.82 24.21 3.76
C SER A 1148 5.13 23.98 4.52
N VAL A 1149 6.26 24.22 3.86
CA VAL A 1149 7.63 24.01 4.37
C VAL A 1149 7.93 24.77 5.67
N ILE A 1150 8.19 24.05 6.78
CA ILE A 1150 8.73 24.60 8.04
C ILE A 1150 9.99 23.85 8.48
N ILE A 1151 11.15 24.49 8.33
CA ILE A 1151 12.47 23.95 8.68
C ILE A 1151 12.59 23.68 10.20
N TRP A 1152 12.56 22.40 10.60
CA TRP A 1152 12.85 21.98 11.98
C TRP A 1152 14.35 21.90 12.27
N LYS A 1153 14.72 21.76 13.55
CA LYS A 1153 16.13 21.84 13.99
C LYS A 1153 16.48 20.80 15.06
N ARG A 1154 16.86 19.60 14.59
CA ARG A 1154 17.32 18.41 15.33
C ARG A 1154 17.71 18.66 16.80
N ARG A 1155 16.97 18.04 17.73
CA ARG A 1155 17.42 17.79 19.13
C ARG A 1155 17.01 16.42 19.63
N SER A 1156 17.87 15.44 19.38
CA SER A 1156 17.86 14.09 19.96
C SER A 1156 17.57 14.07 21.46
N ARG A 1157 16.67 13.17 21.91
CA ARG A 1157 16.61 12.69 23.29
C ARG A 1157 16.35 11.18 23.34
N ARG A 1158 17.41 10.44 23.66
CA ARG A 1158 17.36 9.02 24.02
C ARG A 1158 16.41 8.75 25.20
N ARG A 1159 15.85 7.53 25.19
CA ARG A 1159 15.27 6.79 26.32
C ARG A 1159 13.88 7.30 26.79
N ARG A 1160 13.05 6.43 27.33
CA ARG A 1160 13.40 5.17 28.01
C ARG A 1160 12.33 4.12 27.93
#